data_AF-A0A6L7VY79-F1
#
_entry.id   AF-A0A6L7VY79-F1
#
_cell.length_a   1.000
_cell.length_b   1.000
_cell.length_c   1.000
_cell.angle_alpha   90.00
_cell.angle_beta   90.00
_cell.angle_gamma   90.00
#
_symmetry.space_group_name_H-M   'P 1'
#
loop_
_entity.id
_entity.type
_entity.pdbx_description
1 polymer ?
#
loop_
_entity_poly.entity_id
_entity_poly.type
_entity_poly.pdbx_seq_one_letter_code
_entity_poly.pdbx_strand_id
1 'polypeptide(L)'
;MSDSLNQKSVFSFPQMEQEVLQYWETHDTFRESMRQNTSQQPFVFFDGPPFATGLPHHGNLLASVIKDIVPRYWTMKGRYVGRRFGWDCHGLPIEHEINKKLGMPAHQAIKELGIAGYNQECRNIVERYVQDWRHIITRLGRWVDFDDDYKTMDIDFMESVWWVVKELWDKGLIYRGNKVMPVSTGLETPLSNFEAGMNYIDVQDPSITALFKLEDDDAYISTWTTTPWTLPSNLALCVGADISYVLVHDAASDRKIYLAEERLDSYSAKHHLSVLKRTTGLQLAGRQYEPLFPYFANLKKDGAFRIVSDAYVKTDEGTGIVHQAPAFGEDDYRIAQLYGIPTHVCPVTMSGVFTDEVSDFAGAFIKDADPHIIAWLKKNDGLFEHTTLQHSYPYCYRSQTPLIYRAVPSWFVRISDFRDSLLEANQKIRWVPGHIQSGRMGNWLENANDWCISRNRVWGTPVPIWENDVTGAFLCIGSREELKQYTGVEIDDLHREFVDPQTFQLENEEGAYHRVSEVLDCWFESGSMPYAQSHYPFENKAQFEQGFPADFIAEGLDQTRGWFYTLIALSTLLYQQPPFKNVIVNGLVLAEDGKKMSKSLRNYTDPEQLMDEHGADALRLYLINSGLVRGEEQRFADSGVREMTRRVLLPWHNAYSFLELYAKIDGWTPDRLDLSDTNILDRWILSRLQTLKSTIAFEMERYRLDNVVPRLFVYIEELTNWYIRLNRSRFWGPGLGVDKVAAYSTLYLAIKELTLALAPCAPFLSEYVYQKLSGIGHSKSSNNSVHLCSYPIADESLQDQSLEAAVSRLQQIVLLGRKQREDRKISLRTPLSRLTVIHKDKDLLADVRQLESYLKKELNVKQVNYDQNERDYIEWVAKPNFPVLGKRLGKRMRSIQQLIHQLTSAELEEFLENGTIVLDEESFNLDEVHVFRQAKPGSAVVSDRLISIEQDLEVTTDLKNEGVAREIVHRIQLARKELDFQVTDRIRVTYQATPKILPIVDQFREYIGREVLAVDFTLGEGTNFRFELNDESFEFGLEQVPT
;
A
#
# COMPACT_ATOMS: atom_id res chain seq x y z
N MET A 1 9.97 52.82 15.39
CA MET A 1 9.53 52.43 14.04
C MET A 1 10.65 51.64 13.34
N SER A 2 11.16 50.60 13.99
CA SER A 2 12.33 49.81 13.58
C SER A 2 12.07 48.30 13.62
N ASP A 3 10.81 47.88 13.70
CA ASP A 3 10.41 46.47 13.88
C ASP A 3 9.60 45.89 12.72
N SER A 4 9.36 46.62 11.62
CA SER A 4 8.43 46.17 10.57
C SER A 4 9.07 45.63 9.28
N LEU A 5 10.39 45.40 9.22
CA LEU A 5 11.06 44.94 7.99
C LEU A 5 11.92 43.67 8.14
N ASN A 6 11.96 43.03 9.32
CA ASN A 6 12.79 41.84 9.57
C ASN A 6 12.07 40.48 9.49
N GLN A 7 10.89 40.42 8.87
CA GLN A 7 10.26 39.15 8.47
C GLN A 7 10.25 39.04 6.95
N LYS A 8 11.26 38.36 6.36
CA LYS A 8 11.02 37.67 5.09
C LYS A 8 9.97 36.61 5.39
N SER A 9 8.72 36.82 4.98
CA SER A 9 7.66 35.84 5.13
C SER A 9 8.08 34.53 4.45
N VAL A 10 8.33 33.49 5.24
CA VAL A 10 8.59 32.14 4.72
C VAL A 10 7.32 31.69 3.99
N PHE A 11 7.45 31.26 2.74
CA PHE A 11 6.30 30.77 1.96
C PHE A 11 5.63 29.60 2.68
N SER A 12 4.32 29.70 2.92
CA SER A 12 3.54 28.69 3.63
C SER A 12 2.81 27.80 2.62
N PHE A 13 3.25 26.55 2.48
CA PHE A 13 2.56 25.56 1.65
C PHE A 13 1.13 25.29 2.15
N PRO A 14 0.88 25.07 3.46
CA PRO A 14 -0.49 24.85 3.95
C PRO A 14 -1.44 26.00 3.63
N GLN A 15 -0.98 27.25 3.74
CA GLN A 15 -1.81 28.42 3.39
C GLN A 15 -2.10 28.47 1.88
N MET A 16 -1.09 28.22 1.04
CA MET A 16 -1.29 28.15 -0.41
C MET A 16 -2.28 27.06 -0.80
N GLU A 17 -2.23 25.90 -0.16
CA GLU A 17 -3.17 24.80 -0.43
C GLU A 17 -4.61 25.19 -0.11
N GLN A 18 -4.85 25.91 0.99
CA GLN A 18 -6.17 26.43 1.36
C GLN A 18 -6.70 27.44 0.31
N GLU A 19 -5.84 28.34 -0.17
CA GLU A 19 -6.19 29.29 -1.24
C GLU A 19 -6.56 28.54 -2.54
N VAL A 20 -5.82 27.48 -2.87
CA VAL A 20 -6.11 26.63 -4.03
C VAL A 20 -7.41 25.83 -3.86
N LEU A 21 -7.70 25.29 -2.68
CA LEU A 21 -8.98 24.62 -2.39
C LEU A 21 -10.15 25.56 -2.63
N GLN A 22 -10.09 26.77 -2.08
CA GLN A 22 -11.13 27.78 -2.26
C GLN A 22 -11.27 28.16 -3.74
N TYR A 23 -10.16 28.24 -4.48
CA TYR A 23 -10.18 28.48 -5.92
C TYR A 23 -10.92 27.35 -6.67
N TRP A 24 -10.58 26.08 -6.41
CA TRP A 24 -11.23 24.94 -7.07
C TRP A 24 -12.72 24.84 -6.76
N GLU A 25 -13.12 25.15 -5.53
CA GLU A 25 -14.52 25.20 -5.12
C GLU A 25 -15.27 26.31 -5.87
N THR A 26 -14.73 27.53 -5.88
CA THR A 26 -15.35 28.70 -6.53
C THR A 26 -15.55 28.50 -8.04
N HIS A 27 -14.64 27.79 -8.69
CA HIS A 27 -14.66 27.57 -10.15
C HIS A 27 -15.22 26.21 -10.56
N ASP A 28 -15.67 25.38 -9.60
CA ASP A 28 -16.16 24.03 -9.84
C ASP A 28 -15.18 23.18 -10.69
N THR A 29 -13.88 23.33 -10.43
CA THR A 29 -12.81 22.83 -11.31
C THR A 29 -12.87 21.31 -11.47
N PHE A 30 -13.26 20.57 -10.43
CA PHE A 30 -13.42 19.12 -10.51
C PHE A 30 -14.50 18.73 -11.53
N ARG A 31 -15.72 19.28 -11.42
CA ARG A 31 -16.81 18.94 -12.36
C ARG A 31 -16.50 19.43 -13.77
N GLU A 32 -15.86 20.58 -13.92
CA GLU A 32 -15.39 21.06 -15.22
C GLU A 32 -14.38 20.08 -15.86
N SER A 33 -13.45 19.53 -15.09
CA SER A 33 -12.49 18.52 -15.60
C SER A 33 -13.18 17.25 -16.14
N MET A 34 -14.33 16.87 -15.56
CA MET A 34 -15.13 15.75 -16.06
C MET A 34 -15.95 16.14 -17.29
N ARG A 35 -16.54 17.34 -17.28
CA ARG A 35 -17.37 17.90 -18.36
C ARG A 35 -16.59 18.03 -19.68
N GLN A 36 -15.33 18.45 -19.62
CA GLN A 36 -14.47 18.58 -20.81
C GLN A 36 -14.25 17.27 -21.56
N ASN A 37 -14.36 16.13 -20.87
CA ASN A 37 -14.08 14.81 -21.42
C ASN A 37 -15.34 13.95 -21.62
N THR A 38 -16.56 14.43 -21.38
CA THR A 38 -17.79 13.60 -21.41
C THR A 38 -18.00 12.83 -22.73
N SER A 39 -17.54 13.36 -23.86
CA SER A 39 -17.63 12.69 -25.17
C SER A 39 -16.46 11.75 -25.48
N GLN A 40 -15.48 11.62 -24.59
CA GLN A 40 -14.28 10.82 -24.78
C GLN A 40 -14.46 9.39 -24.24
N GLN A 41 -13.52 8.51 -24.56
CA GLN A 41 -13.54 7.13 -24.09
C GLN A 41 -13.54 7.07 -22.54
N PRO A 42 -14.49 6.36 -21.92
CA PRO A 42 -14.55 6.24 -20.47
C PRO A 42 -13.34 5.46 -19.95
N PHE A 43 -12.83 5.85 -18.80
CA PHE A 43 -11.93 5.05 -17.98
C PHE A 43 -12.68 4.75 -16.69
N VAL A 44 -13.04 3.49 -16.50
CA VAL A 44 -13.91 3.08 -15.39
C VAL A 44 -13.06 2.77 -14.17
N PHE A 45 -13.33 3.50 -13.10
CA PHE A 45 -12.64 3.37 -11.81
C PHE A 45 -13.66 2.95 -10.76
N PHE A 46 -13.37 1.86 -10.05
CA PHE A 46 -14.17 1.45 -8.88
C PHE A 46 -13.48 1.92 -7.61
N ASP A 47 -14.23 2.70 -6.83
CA ASP A 47 -13.80 3.16 -5.51
C ASP A 47 -14.22 2.12 -4.47
N GLY A 48 -13.27 1.54 -3.72
CA GLY A 48 -13.62 0.64 -2.62
C GLY A 48 -14.33 1.42 -1.53
N PRO A 49 -15.56 1.02 -1.14
CA PRO A 49 -16.33 1.76 -0.15
C PRO A 49 -15.71 1.55 1.25
N PRO A 50 -15.16 2.57 1.92
CA PRO A 50 -14.77 2.44 3.32
C PRO A 50 -16.00 2.21 4.21
N PHE A 51 -15.77 1.51 5.32
CA PHE A 51 -16.75 1.44 6.41
C PHE A 51 -16.92 2.81 7.07
N ALA A 52 -18.16 3.25 7.25
CA ALA A 52 -18.51 4.47 7.98
C ALA A 52 -18.44 4.25 9.52
N THR A 53 -17.27 3.88 10.05
CA THR A 53 -17.08 3.48 11.46
C THR A 53 -16.10 4.37 12.24
N GLY A 54 -15.44 5.34 11.61
CA GLY A 54 -14.46 6.18 12.27
C GLY A 54 -13.74 7.14 11.32
N LEU A 55 -13.03 8.13 11.88
CA LEU A 55 -12.20 9.06 11.09
C LEU A 55 -11.08 8.32 10.31
N PRO A 56 -10.72 8.76 9.09
CA PRO A 56 -9.65 8.17 8.30
C PRO A 56 -8.30 8.27 9.02
N HIS A 57 -7.46 7.26 8.80
CA HIS A 57 -6.06 7.22 9.23
C HIS A 57 -5.12 7.12 8.02
N HIS A 58 -3.79 7.16 8.23
CA HIS A 58 -2.81 7.16 7.13
C HIS A 58 -3.00 6.04 6.09
N GLY A 59 -3.41 4.83 6.50
CA GLY A 59 -3.79 3.77 5.56
C GLY A 59 -4.94 4.14 4.60
N ASN A 60 -6.00 4.81 5.07
CA ASN A 60 -7.09 5.29 4.20
C ASN A 60 -6.62 6.40 3.27
N LEU A 61 -5.69 7.25 3.74
CA LEU A 61 -5.14 8.33 2.94
C LEU A 61 -4.25 7.80 1.83
N LEU A 62 -3.42 6.77 2.09
CA LEU A 62 -2.63 6.10 1.06
C LEU A 62 -3.51 5.61 -0.10
N ALA A 63 -4.58 4.85 0.22
CA ALA A 63 -5.53 4.40 -0.79
C ALA A 63 -6.17 5.60 -1.52
N SER A 64 -6.59 6.63 -0.78
CA SER A 64 -7.18 7.85 -1.34
C SER A 64 -6.24 8.62 -2.29
N VAL A 65 -4.94 8.70 -1.96
CA VAL A 65 -3.93 9.34 -2.80
C VAL A 65 -3.74 8.56 -4.11
N ILE A 66 -3.63 7.23 -4.04
CA ILE A 66 -3.53 6.37 -5.22
C ILE A 66 -4.77 6.53 -6.12
N LYS A 67 -5.96 6.49 -5.50
CA LYS A 67 -7.28 6.65 -6.12
C LYS A 67 -7.56 8.07 -6.62
N ASP A 68 -6.66 9.03 -6.40
CA ASP A 68 -6.74 10.37 -6.97
C ASP A 68 -5.69 10.60 -8.06
N ILE A 69 -4.44 10.17 -7.82
CA ILE A 69 -3.33 10.28 -8.78
C ILE A 69 -3.69 9.61 -10.11
N VAL A 70 -4.18 8.37 -10.06
CA VAL A 70 -4.45 7.60 -11.28
C VAL A 70 -5.61 8.21 -12.09
N PRO A 71 -6.79 8.51 -11.49
CA PRO A 71 -7.85 9.21 -12.22
C PRO A 71 -7.46 10.58 -12.77
N ARG A 72 -6.68 11.40 -12.04
CA ARG A 72 -6.18 12.69 -12.55
C ARG A 72 -5.31 12.49 -13.78
N TYR A 73 -4.37 11.55 -13.73
CA TYR A 73 -3.51 11.21 -14.88
C TYR A 73 -4.34 10.86 -16.12
N TRP A 74 -5.29 9.93 -15.99
CA TRP A 74 -6.10 9.50 -17.14
C TRP A 74 -7.07 10.59 -17.64
N THR A 75 -7.56 11.46 -16.75
CA THR A 75 -8.36 12.63 -17.14
C THR A 75 -7.54 13.60 -17.98
N MET A 76 -6.31 13.92 -17.55
CA MET A 76 -5.40 14.77 -18.32
C MET A 76 -4.93 14.10 -19.62
N LYS A 77 -4.96 12.77 -19.71
CA LYS A 77 -4.76 12.01 -20.96
C LYS A 77 -6.00 12.00 -21.88
N GLY A 78 -7.06 12.73 -21.53
CA GLY A 78 -8.26 12.92 -22.34
C GLY A 78 -9.31 11.83 -22.18
N ARG A 79 -9.31 11.07 -21.07
CA ARG A 79 -10.35 10.07 -20.78
C ARG A 79 -11.44 10.68 -19.89
N TYR A 80 -12.67 10.20 -20.04
CA TYR A 80 -13.75 10.49 -19.09
C TYR A 80 -13.60 9.58 -17.87
N VAL A 81 -13.41 10.16 -16.68
CA VAL A 81 -13.23 9.38 -15.44
C VAL A 81 -14.28 9.81 -14.43
N GLY A 82 -15.36 9.03 -14.32
CA GLY A 82 -16.34 9.18 -13.24
C GLY A 82 -15.72 8.76 -11.90
N ARG A 83 -15.93 9.58 -10.85
CA ARG A 83 -15.32 9.36 -9.53
C ARG A 83 -16.39 9.57 -8.46
N ARG A 84 -17.15 8.51 -8.16
CA ARG A 84 -18.20 8.52 -7.14
C ARG A 84 -17.66 7.87 -5.87
N PHE A 85 -17.86 8.53 -4.73
CA PHE A 85 -17.46 7.96 -3.44
C PHE A 85 -18.42 6.84 -3.04
N GLY A 86 -17.90 5.82 -2.36
CA GLY A 86 -18.71 4.71 -1.86
C GLY A 86 -18.73 4.61 -0.35
N TRP A 87 -19.83 4.10 0.22
CA TRP A 87 -19.93 3.84 1.66
C TRP A 87 -20.44 2.45 1.96
N ASP A 88 -19.65 1.69 2.73
CA ASP A 88 -20.10 0.42 3.30
C ASP A 88 -20.78 0.73 4.63
N CYS A 89 -22.12 0.66 4.59
CA CYS A 89 -23.00 1.17 5.63
C CYS A 89 -23.57 0.07 6.51
N HIS A 90 -23.31 -1.21 6.21
CA HIS A 90 -23.99 -2.34 6.85
C HIS A 90 -23.05 -3.25 7.63
N GLY A 91 -23.65 -4.20 8.34
CA GLY A 91 -22.96 -5.31 8.95
C GLY A 91 -22.33 -5.01 10.32
N LEU A 92 -21.56 -5.99 10.77
CA LEU A 92 -21.01 -6.03 12.13
C LEU A 92 -20.15 -4.81 12.51
N PRO A 93 -19.34 -4.20 11.61
CA PRO A 93 -18.55 -3.02 11.98
C PRO A 93 -19.39 -1.86 12.48
N ILE A 94 -20.53 -1.56 11.83
CA ILE A 94 -21.43 -0.47 12.22
C ILE A 94 -22.17 -0.80 13.50
N GLU A 95 -22.74 -2.01 13.58
CA GLU A 95 -23.42 -2.48 14.79
C GLU A 95 -22.49 -2.47 16.01
N HIS A 96 -21.20 -2.75 15.83
CA HIS A 96 -20.20 -2.68 16.90
C HIS A 96 -19.97 -1.26 17.42
N GLU A 97 -19.93 -0.26 16.53
CA GLU A 97 -19.82 1.15 16.96
C GLU A 97 -21.09 1.63 17.66
N ILE A 98 -22.27 1.18 17.24
CA ILE A 98 -23.53 1.44 17.96
C ILE A 98 -23.53 0.83 19.35
N ASN A 99 -23.05 -0.41 19.50
CA ASN A 99 -22.95 -1.05 20.81
C ASN A 99 -22.03 -0.27 21.76
N LYS A 100 -20.90 0.26 21.25
CA LYS A 100 -20.03 1.13 22.04
C LYS A 100 -20.71 2.45 22.41
N LYS A 101 -21.40 3.08 21.47
CA LYS A 101 -22.12 4.36 21.67
C LYS A 101 -23.21 4.21 22.73
N LEU A 102 -24.00 3.14 22.68
CA LEU A 102 -25.07 2.87 23.63
C LEU A 102 -24.57 2.28 24.96
N GLY A 103 -23.31 1.84 25.02
CA GLY A 103 -22.73 1.19 26.20
C GLY A 103 -23.36 -0.17 26.52
N MET A 104 -24.03 -0.79 25.55
CA MET A 104 -24.72 -2.07 25.71
C MET A 104 -24.63 -2.91 24.43
N PRO A 105 -24.75 -4.25 24.52
CA PRO A 105 -24.64 -5.11 23.35
C PRO A 105 -25.93 -5.17 22.52
N ALA A 106 -25.82 -5.44 21.21
CA ALA A 106 -26.91 -5.37 20.23
C ALA A 106 -28.23 -6.03 20.67
N HIS A 107 -28.21 -7.26 21.20
CA HIS A 107 -29.45 -7.93 21.65
C HIS A 107 -30.25 -7.13 22.71
N GLN A 108 -29.56 -6.43 23.61
CA GLN A 108 -30.18 -5.66 24.68
C GLN A 108 -30.75 -4.38 24.08
N ALA A 109 -29.97 -3.70 23.24
CA ALA A 109 -30.44 -2.54 22.50
C ALA A 109 -31.66 -2.86 21.62
N ILE A 110 -31.67 -4.01 20.94
CA ILE A 110 -32.83 -4.49 20.15
C ILE A 110 -34.03 -4.80 21.04
N LYS A 111 -33.82 -5.39 22.23
CA LYS A 111 -34.92 -5.65 23.18
C LYS A 111 -35.53 -4.35 23.73
N GLU A 112 -34.73 -3.32 23.93
CA GLU A 112 -35.15 -2.02 24.47
C GLU A 112 -35.74 -1.09 23.39
N LEU A 113 -35.15 -1.06 22.19
CA LEU A 113 -35.48 -0.11 21.11
C LEU A 113 -36.35 -0.74 20.00
N GLY A 114 -36.43 -2.07 19.94
CA GLY A 114 -36.92 -2.79 18.77
C GLY A 114 -35.92 -2.77 17.60
N ILE A 115 -36.20 -3.56 16.56
CA ILE A 115 -35.37 -3.62 15.33
C ILE A 115 -35.31 -2.23 14.67
N ALA A 116 -36.46 -1.59 14.46
CA ALA A 116 -36.54 -0.29 13.81
C ALA A 116 -35.75 0.80 14.57
N GLY A 117 -35.84 0.83 15.91
CA GLY A 117 -35.10 1.80 16.72
C GLY A 117 -33.58 1.57 16.67
N TYR A 118 -33.14 0.32 16.68
CA TYR A 118 -31.73 -0.03 16.57
C TYR A 118 -31.15 0.27 15.17
N ASN A 119 -31.89 -0.05 14.12
CA ASN A 119 -31.51 0.23 12.74
C ASN A 119 -31.46 1.74 12.46
N GLN A 120 -32.35 2.53 13.06
CA GLN A 120 -32.26 3.99 12.99
C GLN A 120 -31.00 4.56 13.65
N GLU A 121 -30.55 4.00 14.79
CA GLU A 121 -29.28 4.39 15.40
C GLU A 121 -28.09 4.06 14.49
N CYS A 122 -28.11 2.89 13.83
CA CYS A 122 -27.10 2.49 12.83
C CYS A 122 -27.06 3.46 11.63
N ARG A 123 -28.21 3.88 11.12
CA ARG A 123 -28.30 4.88 10.05
C ARG A 123 -27.70 6.23 10.46
N ASN A 124 -28.05 6.71 11.66
CA ASN A 124 -27.59 8.01 12.16
C ASN A 124 -26.06 8.09 12.34
N ILE A 125 -25.39 6.99 12.72
CA ILE A 125 -23.92 7.02 12.91
C ILE A 125 -23.16 7.10 11.59
N VAL A 126 -23.71 6.48 10.52
CA VAL A 126 -23.12 6.52 9.18
C VAL A 126 -23.04 7.97 8.69
N GLU A 127 -24.16 8.70 8.72
CA GLU A 127 -24.26 10.09 8.22
C GLU A 127 -23.24 11.03 8.88
N ARG A 128 -22.98 10.85 10.18
CA ARG A 128 -21.97 11.61 10.91
C ARG A 128 -20.57 11.41 10.34
N TYR A 129 -20.17 10.16 10.13
CA TYR A 129 -18.82 9.86 9.64
C TYR A 129 -18.62 10.29 8.18
N VAL A 130 -19.67 10.33 7.36
CA VAL A 130 -19.59 10.85 5.98
C VAL A 130 -19.05 12.28 5.95
N GLN A 131 -19.57 13.15 6.83
CA GLN A 131 -19.14 14.56 6.89
C GLN A 131 -17.68 14.71 7.32
N ASP A 132 -17.27 13.96 8.35
CA ASP A 132 -15.88 13.98 8.85
C ASP A 132 -14.88 13.55 7.76
N TRP A 133 -15.23 12.52 6.98
CA TRP A 133 -14.40 12.07 5.87
C TRP A 133 -14.35 13.07 4.72
N ARG A 134 -15.49 13.66 4.35
CA ARG A 134 -15.54 14.68 3.29
C ARG A 134 -14.54 15.80 3.55
N HIS A 135 -14.47 16.28 4.79
CA HIS A 135 -13.51 17.31 5.21
C HIS A 135 -12.05 16.88 4.99
N ILE A 136 -11.65 15.73 5.56
CA ILE A 136 -10.25 15.25 5.50
C ILE A 136 -9.84 14.88 4.06
N ILE A 137 -10.73 14.25 3.29
CA ILE A 137 -10.48 13.87 1.90
C ILE A 137 -10.35 15.10 0.99
N THR A 138 -11.16 16.14 1.25
CA THR A 138 -11.05 17.44 0.55
C THR A 138 -9.72 18.11 0.88
N ARG A 139 -9.33 18.14 2.16
CA ARG A 139 -8.04 18.71 2.61
C ARG A 139 -6.83 18.00 1.98
N LEU A 140 -6.92 16.68 1.74
CA LEU A 140 -5.92 15.87 1.03
C LEU A 140 -5.83 16.22 -0.48
N GLY A 141 -6.82 16.93 -1.02
CA GLY A 141 -6.91 17.28 -2.43
C GLY A 141 -7.40 16.14 -3.32
N ARG A 142 -8.11 15.15 -2.77
CA ARG A 142 -8.71 14.08 -3.58
C ARG A 142 -10.01 14.58 -4.23
N TRP A 143 -10.08 14.51 -5.55
CA TRP A 143 -11.29 14.84 -6.30
C TRP A 143 -12.16 13.61 -6.49
N VAL A 144 -13.30 13.62 -5.80
CA VAL A 144 -14.32 12.57 -5.80
C VAL A 144 -15.66 13.21 -5.47
N ASP A 145 -16.74 12.72 -6.07
CA ASP A 145 -18.09 13.19 -5.82
C ASP A 145 -18.65 12.56 -4.54
N PHE A 146 -18.97 13.42 -3.58
CA PHE A 146 -19.63 13.06 -2.32
C PHE A 146 -21.12 13.44 -2.32
N ASP A 147 -21.59 14.20 -3.32
CA ASP A 147 -23.01 14.55 -3.47
C ASP A 147 -23.76 13.45 -4.23
N ASP A 148 -23.14 12.91 -5.29
CA ASP A 148 -23.59 11.73 -6.03
C ASP A 148 -22.77 10.50 -5.62
N ASP A 149 -22.69 10.26 -4.30
CA ASP A 149 -22.09 9.04 -3.74
C ASP A 149 -23.04 7.84 -3.87
N TYR A 150 -22.55 6.65 -3.51
CA TYR A 150 -23.42 5.48 -3.32
C TYR A 150 -23.21 4.91 -1.92
N LYS A 151 -24.29 4.45 -1.29
CA LYS A 151 -24.27 3.79 0.01
C LYS A 151 -24.90 2.42 -0.10
N THR A 152 -24.33 1.43 0.57
CA THR A 152 -24.91 0.06 0.54
C THR A 152 -26.30 -0.02 1.18
N MET A 153 -26.70 0.99 1.96
CA MET A 153 -28.03 1.13 2.56
C MET A 153 -29.03 1.89 1.67
N ASP A 154 -28.62 2.41 0.51
CA ASP A 154 -29.53 3.06 -0.43
C ASP A 154 -30.43 2.01 -1.08
N ILE A 155 -31.71 2.34 -1.25
CA ILE A 155 -32.72 1.39 -1.74
C ILE A 155 -32.36 0.78 -3.09
N ASP A 156 -31.87 1.60 -4.02
CA ASP A 156 -31.50 1.19 -5.37
C ASP A 156 -30.29 0.23 -5.33
N PHE A 157 -29.34 0.47 -4.42
CA PHE A 157 -28.21 -0.41 -4.21
C PHE A 157 -28.68 -1.78 -3.67
N MET A 158 -29.53 -1.78 -2.64
CA MET A 158 -30.08 -2.99 -2.05
C MET A 158 -30.92 -3.81 -3.04
N GLU A 159 -31.69 -3.15 -3.90
CA GLU A 159 -32.49 -3.81 -4.94
C GLU A 159 -31.60 -4.49 -5.98
N SER A 160 -30.52 -3.84 -6.42
CA SER A 160 -29.50 -4.50 -7.26
C SER A 160 -28.82 -5.68 -6.56
N VAL A 161 -28.59 -5.61 -5.24
CA VAL A 161 -28.08 -6.74 -4.47
C VAL A 161 -29.09 -7.90 -4.46
N TRP A 162 -30.39 -7.63 -4.32
CA TRP A 162 -31.43 -8.66 -4.46
C TRP A 162 -31.43 -9.30 -5.84
N TRP A 163 -31.25 -8.50 -6.90
CA TRP A 163 -31.07 -9.03 -8.25
C TRP A 163 -29.86 -9.97 -8.34
N VAL A 164 -28.71 -9.60 -7.77
CA VAL A 164 -27.53 -10.50 -7.73
C VAL A 164 -27.84 -11.82 -7.05
N VAL A 165 -28.55 -11.79 -5.90
CA VAL A 165 -28.99 -13.02 -5.22
C VAL A 165 -29.88 -13.85 -6.15
N LYS A 166 -30.87 -13.22 -6.80
CA LYS A 166 -31.81 -13.90 -7.71
C LYS A 166 -31.11 -14.55 -8.90
N GLU A 167 -30.13 -13.88 -9.51
CA GLU A 167 -29.35 -14.46 -10.61
C GLU A 167 -28.55 -15.70 -10.19
N LEU A 168 -27.93 -15.64 -9.01
CA LEU A 168 -27.21 -16.80 -8.47
C LEU A 168 -28.17 -17.93 -8.08
N TRP A 169 -29.35 -17.58 -7.54
CA TRP A 169 -30.42 -18.52 -7.24
C TRP A 169 -30.91 -19.25 -8.49
N ASP A 170 -31.23 -18.52 -9.56
CA ASP A 170 -31.73 -19.08 -10.82
C ASP A 170 -30.69 -19.96 -11.53
N LYS A 171 -29.40 -19.69 -11.31
CA LYS A 171 -28.28 -20.53 -11.74
C LYS A 171 -28.06 -21.77 -10.85
N GLY A 172 -28.82 -21.96 -9.78
CA GLY A 172 -28.66 -23.06 -8.83
C GLY A 172 -27.40 -22.97 -7.96
N LEU A 173 -26.84 -21.76 -7.81
CA LEU A 173 -25.60 -21.53 -7.07
C LEU A 173 -25.83 -21.19 -5.61
N ILE A 174 -27.05 -20.78 -5.23
CA ILE A 174 -27.44 -20.56 -3.84
C ILE A 174 -28.08 -21.82 -3.29
N TYR A 175 -27.65 -22.24 -2.11
CA TYR A 175 -28.25 -23.37 -1.40
C TYR A 175 -28.24 -23.15 0.12
N ARG A 176 -29.14 -23.85 0.82
CA ARG A 176 -29.18 -23.91 2.28
C ARG A 176 -28.30 -25.08 2.75
N GLY A 177 -27.28 -24.76 3.54
CA GLY A 177 -26.38 -25.72 4.17
C GLY A 177 -26.28 -25.47 5.68
N ASN A 178 -25.32 -26.11 6.33
CA ASN A 178 -25.03 -25.87 7.75
C ASN A 178 -23.64 -25.27 7.91
N LYS A 179 -23.50 -24.33 8.83
CA LYS A 179 -22.21 -23.81 9.28
C LYS A 179 -22.06 -24.08 10.77
N VAL A 180 -20.94 -24.67 11.18
CA VAL A 180 -20.63 -24.80 12.60
C VAL A 180 -20.19 -23.43 13.13
N MET A 181 -20.92 -22.90 14.10
CA MET A 181 -20.66 -21.58 14.68
C MET A 181 -20.76 -21.63 16.21
N PRO A 182 -20.07 -20.73 16.93
CA PRO A 182 -20.30 -20.59 18.36
C PRO A 182 -21.73 -20.07 18.59
N VAL A 183 -22.48 -20.72 19.47
CA VAL A 183 -23.87 -20.42 19.82
C VAL A 183 -23.95 -20.13 21.31
N SER A 184 -24.62 -19.02 21.63
CA SER A 184 -25.00 -18.73 23.01
C SER A 184 -26.25 -19.52 23.37
N THR A 185 -26.10 -20.47 24.28
CA THR A 185 -27.19 -21.27 24.84
C THR A 185 -28.20 -20.43 25.62
N GLY A 186 -27.76 -19.39 26.31
CA GLY A 186 -28.66 -18.51 27.08
C GLY A 186 -29.41 -17.48 26.24
N LEU A 187 -28.93 -17.19 25.02
CA LEU A 187 -29.55 -16.23 24.10
C LEU A 187 -30.17 -16.88 22.86
N GLU A 188 -29.97 -18.19 22.67
CA GLU A 188 -30.45 -18.97 21.53
C GLU A 188 -30.05 -18.39 20.16
N THR A 189 -28.85 -17.79 20.08
CA THR A 189 -28.36 -17.16 18.86
C THR A 189 -26.91 -17.54 18.59
N PRO A 190 -26.51 -17.72 17.32
CA PRO A 190 -25.11 -17.76 16.97
C PRO A 190 -24.42 -16.43 17.28
N LEU A 191 -23.13 -16.53 17.57
CA LEU A 191 -22.22 -15.42 17.84
C LEU A 191 -21.13 -15.37 16.78
N SER A 192 -20.52 -14.20 16.61
CA SER A 192 -19.27 -14.07 15.86
C SER A 192 -18.09 -14.66 16.64
N ASN A 193 -17.01 -15.02 15.95
CA ASN A 193 -15.75 -15.45 16.60
C ASN A 193 -15.19 -14.37 17.54
N PHE A 194 -15.40 -13.09 17.23
CA PHE A 194 -15.04 -11.99 18.12
C PHE A 194 -15.85 -12.03 19.42
N GLU A 195 -17.18 -12.14 19.33
CA GLU A 195 -18.06 -12.23 20.50
C GLU A 195 -17.77 -13.49 21.35
N ALA A 196 -17.43 -14.61 20.71
CA ALA A 196 -16.99 -15.82 21.41
C ALA A 196 -15.62 -15.64 22.11
N GLY A 197 -14.76 -14.80 21.56
CA GLY A 197 -13.46 -14.38 22.10
C GLY A 197 -13.52 -13.52 23.36
N MET A 198 -14.66 -12.87 23.67
CA MET A 198 -14.72 -11.81 24.67
C MET A 198 -14.69 -12.30 26.12
N ASN A 199 -15.07 -13.55 26.39
CA ASN A 199 -15.22 -14.05 27.75
C ASN A 199 -14.77 -15.52 27.87
N TYR A 200 -13.46 -15.70 27.83
CA TYR A 200 -12.83 -16.96 28.20
C TYR A 200 -12.62 -16.99 29.71
N ILE A 201 -13.11 -18.05 30.36
CA ILE A 201 -12.94 -18.27 31.79
C ILE A 201 -12.34 -19.65 32.03
N ASP A 202 -11.51 -19.75 33.07
CA ASP A 202 -10.95 -21.03 33.48
C ASP A 202 -12.03 -21.87 34.16
N VAL A 203 -12.29 -23.05 33.58
CA VAL A 203 -13.27 -24.01 34.08
C VAL A 203 -12.63 -25.35 34.37
N GLN A 204 -13.26 -26.11 35.25
CA GLN A 204 -12.95 -27.51 35.47
C GLN A 204 -13.93 -28.36 34.68
N ASP A 205 -13.49 -28.87 33.54
CA ASP A 205 -14.28 -29.77 32.70
C ASP A 205 -13.84 -31.23 32.92
N PRO A 206 -14.77 -32.19 32.74
CA PRO A 206 -14.39 -33.60 32.70
C PRO A 206 -13.41 -33.85 31.55
N SER A 207 -12.39 -34.65 31.80
CA SER A 207 -11.43 -35.12 30.80
C SER A 207 -11.46 -36.64 30.81
N ILE A 208 -12.06 -37.21 29.77
CA ILE A 208 -12.32 -38.65 29.70
C ILE A 208 -11.66 -39.29 28.50
N THR A 209 -11.28 -40.56 28.67
CA THR A 209 -10.85 -41.43 27.58
C THR A 209 -11.92 -42.49 27.35
N ALA A 210 -12.58 -42.41 26.20
CA ALA A 210 -13.64 -43.33 25.78
C ALA A 210 -13.09 -44.42 24.86
N LEU A 211 -13.60 -45.65 25.01
CA LEU A 211 -13.19 -46.83 24.26
C LEU A 211 -14.27 -47.26 23.27
N PHE A 212 -13.90 -47.36 22.01
CA PHE A 212 -14.75 -47.80 20.91
C PHE A 212 -14.32 -49.20 20.48
N LYS A 213 -15.19 -50.19 20.60
CA LYS A 213 -14.86 -51.58 20.30
C LYS A 213 -14.81 -51.80 18.79
N LEU A 214 -13.74 -52.42 18.29
CA LEU A 214 -13.63 -52.80 16.88
C LEU A 214 -14.55 -53.99 16.58
N GLU A 215 -15.13 -54.01 15.39
CA GLU A 215 -16.00 -55.13 14.98
C GLU A 215 -15.23 -56.33 14.43
N ASP A 216 -14.05 -56.07 13.88
CA ASP A 216 -13.19 -57.06 13.21
C ASP A 216 -12.11 -57.64 14.13
N ASP A 217 -11.99 -57.16 15.38
CA ASP A 217 -10.95 -57.56 16.32
C ASP A 217 -11.42 -57.36 17.77
N ASP A 218 -10.90 -58.18 18.68
CA ASP A 218 -11.14 -58.03 20.13
C ASP A 218 -10.19 -56.99 20.71
N ALA A 219 -10.38 -55.74 20.26
CA ALA A 219 -9.59 -54.57 20.61
C ALA A 219 -10.45 -53.30 20.57
N TYR A 220 -9.98 -52.27 21.26
CA TYR A 220 -10.66 -50.98 21.36
C TYR A 220 -9.81 -49.86 20.75
N ILE A 221 -10.46 -48.87 20.17
CA ILE A 221 -9.87 -47.59 19.81
C ILE A 221 -10.11 -46.60 20.96
N SER A 222 -9.05 -45.97 21.47
CA SER A 222 -9.18 -44.97 22.52
C SER A 222 -9.28 -43.56 21.95
N THR A 223 -10.25 -42.78 22.40
CA THR A 223 -10.35 -41.34 22.08
C THR A 223 -10.41 -40.53 23.36
N TRP A 224 -9.92 -39.31 23.30
CA TRP A 224 -9.98 -38.37 24.42
C TRP A 224 -10.93 -37.21 24.09
N THR A 225 -11.69 -36.77 25.09
CA THR A 225 -12.55 -35.58 24.96
C THR A 225 -12.75 -34.87 26.29
N THR A 226 -12.93 -33.55 26.21
CA THR A 226 -13.37 -32.68 27.31
C THR A 226 -14.86 -32.36 27.27
N THR A 227 -15.57 -32.87 26.25
CA THR A 227 -17.00 -32.59 26.02
C THR A 227 -17.79 -33.90 25.89
N PRO A 228 -17.99 -34.66 26.98
CA PRO A 228 -18.72 -35.93 26.95
C PRO A 228 -20.09 -35.84 26.28
N TRP A 229 -20.80 -34.72 26.44
CA TRP A 229 -22.09 -34.41 25.79
C TRP A 229 -22.08 -34.51 24.26
N THR A 230 -20.91 -34.47 23.61
CA THR A 230 -20.80 -34.66 22.16
C THR A 230 -20.75 -36.14 21.73
N LEU A 231 -20.41 -37.07 22.64
CA LEU A 231 -20.26 -38.50 22.33
C LEU A 231 -21.54 -39.20 21.85
N PRO A 232 -22.76 -38.86 22.33
CA PRO A 232 -24.01 -39.37 21.74
C PRO A 232 -24.14 -39.06 20.25
N SER A 233 -23.46 -38.03 19.75
CA SER A 233 -23.46 -37.61 18.34
C SER A 233 -22.21 -38.07 17.57
N ASN A 234 -21.43 -39.00 18.13
CA ASN A 234 -20.27 -39.54 17.44
C ASN A 234 -20.68 -40.34 16.19
N LEU A 235 -20.02 -40.08 15.06
CA LEU A 235 -20.27 -40.79 13.79
C LEU A 235 -18.99 -41.33 13.12
N ALA A 236 -17.81 -40.92 13.56
CA ALA A 236 -16.54 -41.47 13.09
C ALA A 236 -15.44 -41.33 14.14
N LEU A 237 -14.29 -41.96 13.89
CA LEU A 237 -13.04 -41.71 14.60
C LEU A 237 -11.99 -41.26 13.59
N CYS A 238 -11.18 -40.26 13.91
CA CYS A 238 -10.16 -39.75 13.01
C CYS A 238 -8.74 -40.04 13.52
N VAL A 239 -7.88 -40.54 12.63
CA VAL A 239 -6.44 -40.79 12.86
C VAL A 239 -5.59 -39.96 11.89
N GLY A 240 -4.34 -39.69 12.23
CA GLY A 240 -3.39 -39.14 11.26
C GLY A 240 -2.77 -40.26 10.44
N ALA A 241 -2.83 -40.18 9.11
CA ALA A 241 -2.41 -41.28 8.23
C ALA A 241 -0.94 -41.73 8.48
N ASP A 242 -0.06 -40.75 8.72
CA ASP A 242 1.38 -40.95 8.93
C ASP A 242 1.78 -41.09 10.41
N ILE A 243 0.83 -41.00 11.34
CA ILE A 243 1.09 -41.17 12.78
C ILE A 243 1.28 -42.66 13.09
N SER A 244 2.27 -42.96 13.94
CA SER A 244 2.50 -44.31 14.49
C SER A 244 1.56 -44.59 15.64
N TYR A 245 0.87 -45.73 15.59
CA TYR A 245 -0.05 -46.22 16.60
C TYR A 245 0.42 -47.56 17.17
N VAL A 246 0.10 -47.80 18.44
CA VAL A 246 0.39 -49.04 19.15
C VAL A 246 -0.90 -49.70 19.63
N LEU A 247 -0.99 -51.02 19.47
CA LEU A 247 -1.93 -51.85 20.22
C LEU A 247 -1.25 -52.25 21.53
N VAL A 248 -1.85 -51.88 22.65
CA VAL A 248 -1.36 -52.25 23.98
C VAL A 248 -2.34 -53.17 24.69
N HIS A 249 -1.85 -54.03 25.57
CA HIS A 249 -2.67 -54.76 26.54
C HIS A 249 -2.54 -54.08 27.91
N ASP A 250 -3.66 -53.64 28.47
CA ASP A 250 -3.74 -53.15 29.84
C ASP A 250 -4.04 -54.31 30.79
N ALA A 251 -3.06 -54.67 31.63
CA ALA A 251 -3.18 -55.81 32.53
C ALA A 251 -4.26 -55.62 33.61
N ALA A 252 -4.63 -54.37 33.94
CA ALA A 252 -5.62 -54.09 34.98
C ALA A 252 -7.06 -54.32 34.50
N SER A 253 -7.38 -53.91 33.27
CA SER A 253 -8.70 -54.11 32.67
C SER A 253 -8.81 -55.35 31.78
N ASP A 254 -7.69 -56.02 31.49
CA ASP A 254 -7.56 -57.13 30.54
C ASP A 254 -8.04 -56.76 29.12
N ARG A 255 -7.78 -55.52 28.69
CA ARG A 255 -8.23 -54.99 27.39
C ARG A 255 -7.08 -54.69 26.46
N LYS A 256 -7.32 -54.87 25.16
CA LYS A 256 -6.39 -54.44 24.09
C LYS A 256 -6.85 -53.11 23.53
N ILE A 257 -5.99 -52.09 23.52
CA ILE A 257 -6.36 -50.71 23.20
C ILE A 257 -5.37 -50.12 22.20
N TYR A 258 -5.88 -49.43 21.18
CA TYR A 258 -5.09 -48.60 20.27
C TYR A 258 -4.99 -47.16 20.77
N LEU A 259 -3.77 -46.63 20.76
CA LEU A 259 -3.45 -45.21 20.94
C LEU A 259 -2.20 -44.84 20.14
N ALA A 260 -1.94 -43.55 19.94
CA ALA A 260 -0.70 -43.10 19.31
C ALA A 260 0.51 -43.48 20.17
N GLU A 261 1.59 -43.92 19.51
CA GLU A 261 2.82 -44.38 20.21
C GLU A 261 3.41 -43.28 21.09
N GLU A 262 3.39 -42.03 20.64
CA GLU A 262 3.85 -40.86 21.41
C GLU A 262 3.01 -40.57 22.66
N ARG A 263 1.78 -41.09 22.74
CA ARG A 263 0.91 -40.95 23.92
C ARG A 263 1.09 -42.08 24.94
N LEU A 264 1.87 -43.11 24.62
CA LEU A 264 2.02 -44.31 25.45
C LEU A 264 2.52 -43.98 26.87
N ASP A 265 3.54 -43.12 26.97
CA ASP A 265 4.13 -42.76 28.26
C ASP A 265 3.15 -42.02 29.18
N SER A 266 2.27 -41.19 28.58
CA SER A 266 1.26 -40.43 29.34
C SER A 266 0.25 -41.34 30.04
N TYR A 267 -0.15 -42.44 29.40
CA TYR A 267 -1.08 -43.42 29.98
C TYR A 267 -0.38 -44.47 30.85
N SER A 268 0.88 -44.81 30.54
CA SER A 268 1.67 -45.78 31.30
C SER A 268 1.95 -45.33 32.75
N ALA A 269 1.79 -44.04 33.05
CA ALA A 269 1.90 -43.51 34.41
C ALA A 269 0.81 -44.04 35.36
N LYS A 270 -0.37 -44.40 34.83
CA LYS A 270 -1.54 -44.86 35.62
C LYS A 270 -2.00 -46.27 35.27
N HIS A 271 -1.60 -46.79 34.11
CA HIS A 271 -2.00 -48.09 33.58
C HIS A 271 -0.80 -49.00 33.31
N HIS A 272 -0.99 -50.32 33.38
CA HIS A 272 0.07 -51.29 33.14
C HIS A 272 0.00 -51.77 31.69
N LEU A 273 0.55 -50.96 30.79
CA LEU A 273 0.44 -51.15 29.34
C LEU A 273 1.62 -51.94 28.78
N SER A 274 1.34 -53.02 28.05
CA SER A 274 2.34 -53.78 27.30
C SER A 274 2.07 -53.71 25.80
N VAL A 275 3.06 -53.30 25.00
CA VAL A 275 2.89 -53.15 23.54
C VAL A 275 2.83 -54.53 22.88
N LEU A 276 1.72 -54.80 22.19
CA LEU A 276 1.50 -56.03 21.44
C LEU A 276 1.87 -55.88 19.96
N LYS A 277 1.52 -54.73 19.35
CA LYS A 277 1.69 -54.50 17.91
C LYS A 277 1.87 -53.00 17.62
N ARG A 278 2.63 -52.68 16.57
CA ARG A 278 2.74 -51.34 15.98
C ARG A 278 2.04 -51.28 14.63
N THR A 279 1.45 -50.14 14.29
CA THR A 279 0.71 -49.91 13.05
C THR A 279 0.75 -48.42 12.69
N THR A 280 0.29 -48.05 11.50
CA THR A 280 0.14 -46.65 11.09
C THR A 280 -1.34 -46.26 11.06
N GLY A 281 -1.65 -44.96 11.12
CA GLY A 281 -3.02 -44.49 11.01
C GLY A 281 -3.68 -44.92 9.70
N LEU A 282 -2.91 -44.93 8.59
CA LEU A 282 -3.37 -45.42 7.30
C LEU A 282 -3.86 -46.88 7.34
N GLN A 283 -3.24 -47.72 8.19
CA GLN A 283 -3.66 -49.13 8.36
C GLN A 283 -4.89 -49.28 9.25
N LEU A 284 -5.19 -48.29 10.09
CA LEU A 284 -6.41 -48.25 10.92
C LEU A 284 -7.60 -47.67 10.15
N ALA A 285 -7.34 -46.74 9.23
CA ALA A 285 -8.36 -46.10 8.41
C ALA A 285 -9.21 -47.14 7.63
N GLY A 286 -10.52 -46.95 7.62
CA GLY A 286 -11.51 -47.83 7.00
C GLY A 286 -12.09 -48.91 7.92
N ARG A 287 -11.46 -49.23 9.05
CA ARG A 287 -12.01 -50.21 10.01
C ARG A 287 -13.29 -49.71 10.66
N GLN A 288 -14.21 -50.63 10.97
CA GLN A 288 -15.50 -50.34 11.60
C GLN A 288 -15.46 -50.60 13.10
N TYR A 289 -16.27 -49.84 13.85
CA TYR A 289 -16.39 -49.98 15.30
C TYR A 289 -17.85 -49.99 15.72
N GLU A 290 -18.13 -50.62 16.86
CA GLU A 290 -19.45 -50.62 17.50
C GLU A 290 -19.72 -49.20 18.04
N PRO A 291 -20.86 -48.57 17.69
CA PRO A 291 -21.18 -47.22 18.18
C PRO A 291 -21.29 -47.21 19.71
N LEU A 292 -20.78 -46.15 20.36
CA LEU A 292 -20.88 -46.01 21.81
C LEU A 292 -22.34 -45.96 22.28
N PHE A 293 -23.20 -45.26 21.55
CA PHE A 293 -24.61 -45.11 21.88
C PHE A 293 -25.49 -45.67 20.75
N PRO A 294 -26.66 -46.25 21.07
CA PRO A 294 -27.51 -46.89 20.07
C PRO A 294 -28.32 -45.90 19.20
N TYR A 295 -28.43 -44.62 19.61
CA TYR A 295 -29.40 -43.65 19.06
C TYR A 295 -29.32 -43.49 17.53
N PHE A 296 -28.10 -43.49 16.98
CA PHE A 296 -27.85 -43.28 15.55
C PHE A 296 -27.22 -44.48 14.85
N ALA A 297 -27.27 -45.67 15.46
CA ALA A 297 -26.62 -46.88 14.92
C ALA A 297 -27.12 -47.25 13.51
N ASN A 298 -28.35 -46.86 13.16
CA ASN A 298 -28.93 -47.03 11.82
C ASN A 298 -28.15 -46.29 10.72
N LEU A 299 -27.41 -45.22 11.03
CA LEU A 299 -26.60 -44.46 10.07
C LEU A 299 -25.35 -45.20 9.59
N LYS A 300 -25.05 -46.38 10.16
CA LYS A 300 -24.00 -47.26 9.65
C LYS A 300 -24.21 -47.59 8.16
N LYS A 301 -25.48 -47.75 7.73
CA LYS A 301 -25.84 -48.00 6.33
C LYS A 301 -25.46 -46.83 5.40
N ASP A 302 -25.32 -45.65 5.97
CA ASP A 302 -24.98 -44.39 5.29
C ASP A 302 -23.49 -44.05 5.44
N GLY A 303 -22.66 -44.99 5.92
CA GLY A 303 -21.20 -44.85 5.97
C GLY A 303 -20.60 -44.37 7.30
N ALA A 304 -21.42 -44.20 8.35
CA ALA A 304 -20.95 -43.86 9.70
C ALA A 304 -20.29 -45.04 10.44
N PHE A 305 -19.71 -44.76 11.61
CA PHE A 305 -19.07 -45.70 12.55
C PHE A 305 -17.85 -46.43 11.99
N ARG A 306 -16.97 -45.66 11.35
CA ARG A 306 -15.67 -46.13 10.84
C ARG A 306 -14.54 -45.16 11.18
N ILE A 307 -13.32 -45.67 11.10
CA ILE A 307 -12.10 -44.87 11.24
C ILE A 307 -11.81 -44.16 9.91
N VAL A 308 -11.60 -42.85 9.95
CA VAL A 308 -11.20 -41.99 8.82
C VAL A 308 -9.83 -41.38 9.11
N SER A 309 -9.21 -40.77 8.11
CA SER A 309 -7.88 -40.17 8.26
C SER A 309 -7.83 -38.72 7.82
N ASP A 310 -7.20 -37.85 8.59
CA ASP A 310 -6.99 -36.45 8.23
C ASP A 310 -5.73 -35.91 8.92
N ALA A 311 -5.06 -34.95 8.28
CA ALA A 311 -3.79 -34.41 8.75
C ALA A 311 -3.93 -33.49 9.97
N TYR A 312 -5.15 -33.09 10.36
CA TYR A 312 -5.36 -32.21 11.52
C TYR A 312 -5.11 -32.89 12.87
N VAL A 313 -5.12 -34.23 12.91
CA VAL A 313 -4.90 -35.01 14.14
C VAL A 313 -3.46 -34.81 14.63
N LYS A 314 -3.31 -34.48 15.92
CA LYS A 314 -2.02 -34.29 16.60
C LYS A 314 -1.84 -35.30 17.74
N THR A 315 -0.61 -35.39 18.24
CA THR A 315 -0.17 -36.31 19.31
C THR A 315 0.35 -35.59 20.56
N ASP A 316 0.22 -34.26 20.62
CA ASP A 316 0.60 -33.45 21.77
C ASP A 316 -0.33 -33.67 22.98
N GLU A 317 -1.63 -33.90 22.72
CA GLU A 317 -2.65 -34.14 23.74
C GLU A 317 -3.56 -35.35 23.41
N GLY A 318 -4.36 -35.78 24.40
CA GLY A 318 -5.32 -36.88 24.24
C GLY A 318 -4.69 -38.25 23.97
N THR A 319 -5.27 -39.01 23.02
CA THR A 319 -4.81 -40.36 22.63
C THR A 319 -4.16 -40.40 21.23
N GLY A 320 -4.16 -39.28 20.50
CA GLY A 320 -3.81 -39.23 19.08
C GLY A 320 -4.89 -39.80 18.15
N ILE A 321 -6.10 -40.03 18.66
CA ILE A 321 -7.29 -40.43 17.89
C ILE A 321 -8.46 -39.59 18.37
N VAL A 322 -9.17 -38.96 17.44
CA VAL A 322 -10.20 -37.95 17.75
C VAL A 322 -11.58 -38.51 17.43
N HIS A 323 -12.52 -38.44 18.37
CA HIS A 323 -13.92 -38.76 18.09
C HIS A 323 -14.51 -37.65 17.20
N GLN A 324 -15.42 -38.00 16.28
CA GLN A 324 -16.00 -37.05 15.32
C GLN A 324 -17.49 -36.90 15.56
N ALA A 325 -17.92 -35.68 15.90
CA ALA A 325 -19.32 -35.29 16.05
C ALA A 325 -19.62 -34.11 15.09
N PRO A 326 -20.01 -34.39 13.82
CA PRO A 326 -19.98 -33.41 12.73
C PRO A 326 -20.77 -32.12 12.99
N ALA A 327 -21.83 -32.14 13.77
CA ALA A 327 -22.61 -30.94 14.05
C ALA A 327 -21.98 -30.02 15.11
N PHE A 328 -20.86 -30.39 15.75
CA PHE A 328 -20.30 -29.66 16.89
C PHE A 328 -18.83 -29.29 16.73
N GLY A 329 -18.21 -29.63 15.59
CA GLY A 329 -16.83 -29.28 15.26
C GLY A 329 -16.68 -28.92 13.77
N GLU A 330 -15.90 -27.89 13.46
CA GLU A 330 -15.69 -27.46 12.06
C GLU A 330 -14.89 -28.50 11.26
N ASP A 331 -13.81 -29.04 11.83
CA ASP A 331 -13.07 -30.15 11.23
C ASP A 331 -13.92 -31.42 11.13
N ASP A 332 -14.68 -31.76 12.17
CA ASP A 332 -15.58 -32.91 12.18
C ASP A 332 -16.61 -32.82 11.04
N TYR A 333 -17.20 -31.63 10.82
CA TYR A 333 -18.12 -31.38 9.71
C TYR A 333 -17.44 -31.57 8.35
N ARG A 334 -16.28 -30.93 8.16
CA ARG A 334 -15.48 -31.00 6.92
C ARG A 334 -15.07 -32.44 6.59
N ILE A 335 -14.57 -33.18 7.58
CA ILE A 335 -14.14 -34.57 7.44
C ILE A 335 -15.34 -35.46 7.12
N ALA A 336 -16.47 -35.27 7.80
CA ALA A 336 -17.68 -36.01 7.48
C ALA A 336 -18.15 -35.76 6.05
N GLN A 337 -18.14 -34.52 5.55
CA GLN A 337 -18.43 -34.22 4.16
C GLN A 337 -17.47 -34.91 3.18
N LEU A 338 -16.16 -34.83 3.46
CA LEU A 338 -15.12 -35.44 2.61
C LEU A 338 -15.32 -36.96 2.46
N TYR A 339 -15.71 -37.63 3.53
CA TYR A 339 -15.91 -39.07 3.56
C TYR A 339 -17.36 -39.51 3.27
N GLY A 340 -18.27 -38.57 2.98
CA GLY A 340 -19.68 -38.88 2.73
C GLY A 340 -20.43 -39.43 3.95
N ILE A 341 -20.01 -39.05 5.16
CA ILE A 341 -20.66 -39.40 6.43
C ILE A 341 -21.78 -38.38 6.70
N PRO A 342 -22.96 -38.81 7.22
CA PRO A 342 -24.05 -37.89 7.52
C PRO A 342 -23.64 -36.73 8.45
N THR A 343 -24.03 -35.51 8.10
CA THR A 343 -23.70 -34.29 8.88
C THR A 343 -24.90 -33.64 9.57
N HIS A 344 -26.09 -34.24 9.45
CA HIS A 344 -27.34 -33.69 9.96
C HIS A 344 -27.63 -34.03 11.43
N VAL A 345 -26.83 -34.91 12.06
CA VAL A 345 -27.03 -35.34 13.44
C VAL A 345 -26.66 -34.21 14.41
N CYS A 346 -27.66 -33.46 14.87
CA CYS A 346 -27.51 -32.36 15.81
C CYS A 346 -28.62 -32.40 16.88
N PRO A 347 -28.60 -33.38 17.80
CA PRO A 347 -29.68 -33.62 18.77
C PRO A 347 -29.62 -32.66 19.97
N VAL A 348 -29.23 -31.41 19.73
CA VAL A 348 -29.12 -30.35 20.74
C VAL A 348 -29.77 -29.10 20.17
N THR A 349 -30.68 -28.50 20.93
CA THR A 349 -31.41 -27.27 20.57
C THR A 349 -30.53 -26.02 20.67
N MET A 350 -31.03 -24.84 20.25
CA MET A 350 -30.26 -23.58 20.35
C MET A 350 -30.00 -23.20 21.81
N SER A 351 -30.85 -23.65 22.73
CA SER A 351 -30.69 -23.44 24.17
C SER A 351 -29.72 -24.43 24.84
N GLY A 352 -29.09 -25.32 24.08
CA GLY A 352 -28.13 -26.29 24.62
C GLY A 352 -28.79 -27.46 25.35
N VAL A 353 -30.03 -27.80 24.98
CA VAL A 353 -30.80 -28.90 25.58
C VAL A 353 -30.92 -30.06 24.59
N PHE A 354 -30.74 -31.30 25.06
CA PHE A 354 -30.90 -32.50 24.22
C PHE A 354 -32.33 -32.69 23.71
N THR A 355 -32.47 -33.11 22.46
CA THR A 355 -33.74 -33.48 21.80
C THR A 355 -34.15 -34.92 22.14
N ASP A 356 -35.37 -35.30 21.75
CA ASP A 356 -35.92 -36.64 21.96
C ASP A 356 -35.14 -37.76 21.25
N GLU A 357 -34.33 -37.42 20.24
CA GLU A 357 -33.46 -38.38 19.53
C GLU A 357 -32.42 -39.01 20.48
N VAL A 358 -31.98 -38.29 21.51
CA VAL A 358 -31.07 -38.79 22.55
C VAL A 358 -31.88 -39.06 23.81
N SER A 359 -32.66 -40.14 23.76
CA SER A 359 -33.77 -40.39 24.70
C SER A 359 -33.38 -40.46 26.17
N ASP A 360 -32.18 -40.96 26.51
CA ASP A 360 -31.74 -41.08 27.91
C ASP A 360 -31.39 -39.72 28.56
N PHE A 361 -31.15 -38.68 27.74
CA PHE A 361 -30.75 -37.34 28.20
C PHE A 361 -31.70 -36.24 27.68
N ALA A 362 -32.81 -36.61 27.04
CA ALA A 362 -33.77 -35.68 26.47
C ALA A 362 -34.24 -34.64 27.50
N GLY A 363 -34.25 -33.37 27.10
CA GLY A 363 -34.62 -32.26 27.98
C GLY A 363 -33.53 -31.81 28.98
N ALA A 364 -32.40 -32.51 29.08
CA ALA A 364 -31.28 -32.08 29.92
C ALA A 364 -30.38 -31.06 29.20
N PHE A 365 -29.91 -30.05 29.94
CA PHE A 365 -28.85 -29.17 29.47
C PHE A 365 -27.53 -29.95 29.34
N ILE A 366 -26.77 -29.71 28.27
CA ILE A 366 -25.58 -30.49 27.90
C ILE A 366 -24.56 -30.67 29.04
N LYS A 367 -24.26 -29.63 29.81
CA LYS A 367 -23.28 -29.70 30.92
C LYS A 367 -23.83 -30.47 32.12
N ASP A 368 -25.13 -30.42 32.35
CA ASP A 368 -25.80 -31.21 33.39
C ASP A 368 -25.88 -32.69 32.99
N ALA A 369 -25.86 -32.99 31.68
CA ALA A 369 -25.85 -34.35 31.16
C ALA A 369 -24.46 -35.02 31.24
N ASP A 370 -23.36 -34.26 31.27
CA ASP A 370 -21.99 -34.81 31.28
C ASP A 370 -21.77 -35.89 32.36
N PRO A 371 -22.13 -35.69 33.65
CA PRO A 371 -22.00 -36.73 34.68
C PRO A 371 -22.82 -38.00 34.39
N HIS A 372 -24.01 -37.84 33.80
CA HIS A 372 -24.89 -38.95 33.44
C HIS A 372 -24.35 -39.74 32.25
N ILE A 373 -23.78 -39.06 31.27
CA ILE A 373 -23.09 -39.66 30.12
C ILE A 373 -21.87 -40.45 30.58
N ILE A 374 -21.06 -39.90 31.49
CA ILE A 374 -19.90 -40.60 32.06
C ILE A 374 -20.34 -41.84 32.84
N ALA A 375 -21.42 -41.74 33.63
CA ALA A 375 -21.99 -42.89 34.34
C ALA A 375 -22.51 -43.97 33.38
N TRP A 376 -23.12 -43.56 32.26
CA TRP A 376 -23.56 -44.46 31.21
C TRP A 376 -22.37 -45.19 30.56
N LEU A 377 -21.30 -44.47 30.20
CA LEU A 377 -20.08 -45.06 29.63
C LEU A 377 -19.45 -46.07 30.59
N LYS A 378 -19.38 -45.74 31.89
CA LYS A 378 -18.86 -46.65 32.91
C LYS A 378 -19.71 -47.91 33.05
N LYS A 379 -21.04 -47.81 32.99
CA LYS A 379 -21.96 -48.94 33.08
C LYS A 379 -21.88 -49.87 31.87
N ASN A 380 -21.57 -49.32 30.70
CA ASN A 380 -21.48 -50.05 29.43
C ASN A 380 -20.03 -50.28 28.97
N ASP A 381 -19.07 -50.29 29.90
CA ASP A 381 -17.66 -50.60 29.64
C ASP A 381 -16.93 -49.69 28.64
N GLY A 382 -17.50 -48.54 28.27
CA GLY A 382 -16.94 -47.59 27.31
C GLY A 382 -15.99 -46.55 27.89
N LEU A 383 -15.77 -46.53 29.21
CA LEU A 383 -14.89 -45.55 29.89
C LEU A 383 -13.56 -46.18 30.33
N PHE A 384 -12.44 -45.62 29.87
CA PHE A 384 -11.08 -46.06 30.26
C PHE A 384 -10.50 -45.23 31.40
N GLU A 385 -10.51 -43.91 31.25
CA GLU A 385 -9.98 -42.98 32.23
C GLU A 385 -10.97 -41.82 32.42
N HIS A 386 -11.09 -41.35 33.67
CA HIS A 386 -11.86 -40.17 34.02
C HIS A 386 -11.04 -39.29 34.96
N THR A 387 -10.76 -38.09 34.50
CA THR A 387 -10.03 -37.04 35.21
C THR A 387 -10.76 -35.71 35.08
N THR A 388 -10.23 -34.67 35.71
CA THR A 388 -10.70 -33.30 35.55
C THR A 388 -9.56 -32.48 34.96
N LEU A 389 -9.85 -31.66 33.95
CA LEU A 389 -8.90 -30.74 33.36
C LEU A 389 -9.33 -29.31 33.68
N GLN A 390 -8.39 -28.49 34.14
CA GLN A 390 -8.59 -27.06 34.21
C GLN A 390 -8.07 -26.42 32.92
N HIS A 391 -8.97 -25.77 32.19
CA HIS A 391 -8.65 -25.10 30.92
C HIS A 391 -9.55 -23.88 30.71
N SER A 392 -9.18 -23.05 29.74
CA SER A 392 -9.96 -21.87 29.40
C SER A 392 -11.06 -22.23 28.41
N TYR A 393 -12.33 -21.99 28.76
CA TYR A 393 -13.49 -22.32 27.94
C TYR A 393 -14.29 -21.05 27.59
N PRO A 394 -14.83 -20.94 26.36
CA PRO A 394 -15.59 -19.76 25.97
C PRO A 394 -16.98 -19.74 26.60
N TYR A 395 -17.30 -18.64 27.28
CA TYR A 395 -18.61 -18.37 27.83
C TYR A 395 -19.26 -17.21 27.09
N CYS A 396 -20.59 -17.21 27.02
CA CYS A 396 -21.30 -16.06 26.52
C CYS A 396 -21.03 -14.88 27.45
N TYR A 397 -20.39 -13.85 26.92
CA TYR A 397 -20.08 -12.63 27.67
C TYR A 397 -21.32 -11.90 28.22
N ARG A 398 -22.52 -12.28 27.74
CA ARG A 398 -23.82 -11.72 28.14
C ARG A 398 -24.55 -12.61 29.15
N SER A 399 -24.93 -13.82 28.76
CA SER A 399 -25.70 -14.75 29.61
C SER A 399 -24.85 -15.44 30.67
N GLN A 400 -23.52 -15.35 30.57
CA GLN A 400 -22.59 -16.11 31.41
C GLN A 400 -22.84 -17.63 31.36
N THR A 401 -23.43 -18.12 30.27
CA THR A 401 -23.61 -19.55 30.00
C THR A 401 -22.50 -20.05 29.06
N PRO A 402 -22.12 -21.34 29.12
CA PRO A 402 -21.14 -21.92 28.20
C PRO A 402 -21.57 -21.76 26.75
N LEU A 403 -20.64 -21.36 25.87
CA LEU A 403 -20.86 -21.41 24.43
C LEU A 403 -20.71 -22.84 23.92
N ILE A 404 -21.47 -23.19 22.88
CA ILE A 404 -21.25 -24.41 22.12
C ILE A 404 -20.98 -24.10 20.68
N TYR A 405 -20.12 -24.90 20.05
CA TYR A 405 -20.08 -24.94 18.60
C TYR A 405 -21.19 -25.85 18.11
N ARG A 406 -22.03 -25.33 17.22
CA ARG A 406 -23.20 -26.04 16.70
C ARG A 406 -23.40 -25.72 15.23
N ALA A 407 -23.82 -26.70 14.44
CA ALA A 407 -24.31 -26.55 13.08
C ALA A 407 -25.59 -25.72 13.06
N VAL A 408 -25.52 -24.54 12.43
CA VAL A 408 -26.65 -23.62 12.24
C VAL A 408 -26.99 -23.58 10.74
N PRO A 409 -28.28 -23.64 10.36
CA PRO A 409 -28.69 -23.44 8.97
C PRO A 409 -28.17 -22.10 8.44
N SER A 410 -27.65 -22.09 7.22
CA SER A 410 -27.09 -20.89 6.60
C SER A 410 -27.20 -20.99 5.08
N TRP A 411 -27.23 -19.83 4.42
CA TRP A 411 -27.23 -19.73 2.97
C TRP A 411 -25.81 -19.59 2.44
N PHE A 412 -25.51 -20.36 1.40
CA PHE A 412 -24.19 -20.42 0.78
C PHE A 412 -24.29 -20.12 -0.71
N VAL A 413 -23.25 -19.48 -1.23
CA VAL A 413 -22.94 -19.44 -2.66
C VAL A 413 -21.91 -20.52 -2.96
N ARG A 414 -22.18 -21.31 -3.99
CA ARG A 414 -21.30 -22.37 -4.49
C ARG A 414 -20.08 -21.76 -5.19
N ILE A 415 -18.91 -21.92 -4.57
CA ILE A 415 -17.62 -21.39 -5.02
C ILE A 415 -16.66 -22.51 -5.41
N SER A 416 -16.69 -23.63 -4.69
CA SER A 416 -15.74 -24.73 -4.88
C SER A 416 -15.71 -25.24 -6.33
N ASP A 417 -16.86 -25.24 -6.98
CA ASP A 417 -17.06 -25.77 -8.33
C ASP A 417 -16.53 -24.83 -9.42
N PHE A 418 -16.16 -23.60 -9.06
CA PHE A 418 -15.72 -22.54 -9.96
C PHE A 418 -14.27 -22.10 -9.71
N ARG A 419 -13.48 -22.85 -8.93
CA ARG A 419 -12.07 -22.52 -8.61
C ARG A 419 -11.25 -22.26 -9.87
N ASP A 420 -11.38 -23.11 -10.89
CA ASP A 420 -10.67 -22.94 -12.16
C ASP A 420 -11.07 -21.65 -12.88
N SER A 421 -12.39 -21.37 -12.97
CA SER A 421 -12.90 -20.12 -13.57
C SER A 421 -12.42 -18.87 -12.82
N LEU A 422 -12.35 -18.94 -11.47
CA LEU A 422 -11.84 -17.85 -10.64
C LEU A 422 -10.35 -17.60 -10.90
N LEU A 423 -9.56 -18.68 -11.02
CA LEU A 423 -8.15 -18.60 -11.37
C LEU A 423 -7.96 -18.02 -12.77
N GLU A 424 -8.74 -18.47 -13.76
CA GLU A 424 -8.71 -17.92 -15.12
C GLU A 424 -9.06 -16.43 -15.17
N ALA A 425 -10.09 -16.00 -14.42
CA ALA A 425 -10.44 -14.59 -14.30
C ALA A 425 -9.29 -13.79 -13.68
N ASN A 426 -8.70 -14.29 -12.59
CA ASN A 426 -7.56 -13.66 -11.91
C ASN A 426 -6.30 -13.55 -12.79
N GLN A 427 -6.04 -14.52 -13.67
CA GLN A 427 -4.90 -14.47 -14.61
C GLN A 427 -5.01 -13.32 -15.62
N LYS A 428 -6.22 -12.86 -15.94
CA LYS A 428 -6.47 -11.73 -16.83
C LYS A 428 -6.26 -10.35 -16.15
N ILE A 429 -6.15 -10.34 -14.83
CA ILE A 429 -5.98 -9.11 -14.03
C ILE A 429 -4.50 -8.76 -13.92
N ARG A 430 -4.15 -7.50 -14.16
CA ARG A 430 -2.81 -7.00 -13.89
C ARG A 430 -2.67 -6.53 -12.45
N TRP A 431 -1.90 -7.28 -11.66
CA TRP A 431 -1.60 -6.95 -10.26
C TRP A 431 -0.33 -6.13 -10.12
N VAL A 432 -0.37 -5.08 -9.29
CA VAL A 432 0.81 -4.35 -8.82
C VAL A 432 0.85 -4.42 -7.30
N PRO A 433 1.80 -5.17 -6.71
CA PRO A 433 2.89 -5.90 -7.35
C PRO A 433 2.43 -7.24 -7.95
N GLY A 434 3.13 -7.70 -9.00
CA GLY A 434 2.73 -8.87 -9.79
C GLY A 434 2.67 -10.19 -9.01
N HIS A 435 3.47 -10.35 -7.96
CA HIS A 435 3.51 -11.59 -7.17
C HIS A 435 2.21 -11.88 -6.39
N ILE A 436 1.30 -10.91 -6.24
CA ILE A 436 0.00 -11.13 -5.59
C ILE A 436 -0.90 -12.03 -6.43
N GLN A 437 -0.80 -11.94 -7.76
CA GLN A 437 -1.65 -12.68 -8.70
C GLN A 437 -1.57 -14.19 -8.47
N SER A 438 -0.35 -14.75 -8.50
CA SER A 438 -0.10 -16.18 -8.27
C SER A 438 0.13 -16.51 -6.80
N GLY A 439 0.53 -15.53 -5.97
CA GLY A 439 0.77 -15.71 -4.55
C GLY A 439 -0.50 -15.56 -3.72
N ARG A 440 -0.61 -14.45 -2.97
CA ARG A 440 -1.65 -14.28 -1.95
C ARG A 440 -3.07 -14.44 -2.51
N MET A 441 -3.39 -13.91 -3.69
CA MET A 441 -4.71 -14.07 -4.30
C MET A 441 -4.87 -15.46 -4.94
N GLY A 442 -3.93 -15.87 -5.80
CA GLY A 442 -3.99 -17.17 -6.49
C GLY A 442 -4.16 -18.35 -5.55
N ASN A 443 -3.31 -18.45 -4.51
CA ASN A 443 -3.38 -19.53 -3.52
C ASN A 443 -4.71 -19.56 -2.74
N TRP A 444 -5.38 -18.41 -2.60
CA TRP A 444 -6.68 -18.34 -1.95
C TRP A 444 -7.80 -18.85 -2.85
N LEU A 445 -7.79 -18.43 -4.11
CA LEU A 445 -8.77 -18.87 -5.10
C LEU A 445 -8.68 -20.38 -5.36
N GLU A 446 -7.47 -20.94 -5.40
CA GLU A 446 -7.22 -22.39 -5.55
C GLU A 446 -7.88 -23.22 -4.45
N ASN A 447 -7.98 -22.67 -3.24
CA ASN A 447 -8.51 -23.35 -2.06
C ASN A 447 -9.85 -22.75 -1.58
N ALA A 448 -10.53 -21.97 -2.43
CA ALA A 448 -11.75 -21.27 -2.04
C ALA A 448 -12.87 -22.27 -1.72
N ASN A 449 -13.49 -22.11 -0.54
CA ASN A 449 -14.65 -22.89 -0.11
C ASN A 449 -15.95 -22.14 -0.42
N ASP A 450 -17.07 -22.85 -0.37
CA ASP A 450 -18.39 -22.24 -0.51
C ASP A 450 -18.60 -21.11 0.48
N TRP A 451 -19.13 -20.00 -0.02
CA TRP A 451 -19.20 -18.76 0.72
C TRP A 451 -20.52 -18.68 1.46
N CYS A 452 -20.46 -18.74 2.79
CA CYS A 452 -21.59 -18.44 3.65
C CYS A 452 -21.97 -16.95 3.57
N ILE A 453 -23.10 -16.65 2.92
CA ILE A 453 -23.58 -15.29 2.66
C ILE A 453 -24.64 -14.80 3.64
N SER A 454 -25.23 -15.67 4.49
CA SER A 454 -26.21 -15.26 5.49
C SER A 454 -25.58 -14.90 6.84
N ARG A 455 -26.16 -13.95 7.54
CA ARG A 455 -25.80 -13.51 8.89
C ARG A 455 -27.06 -13.37 9.75
N ASN A 456 -27.04 -13.92 10.96
CA ASN A 456 -28.13 -13.75 11.93
C ASN A 456 -28.00 -12.40 12.65
N ARG A 457 -28.20 -11.29 11.92
CA ARG A 457 -28.09 -9.90 12.41
C ARG A 457 -29.29 -9.07 11.93
N VAL A 458 -29.33 -7.79 12.28
CA VAL A 458 -30.49 -6.91 11.99
C VAL A 458 -30.18 -5.77 11.02
N TRP A 459 -28.94 -5.27 10.99
CA TRP A 459 -28.53 -4.16 10.13
C TRP A 459 -27.73 -4.66 8.92
N GLY A 460 -28.40 -4.75 7.77
CA GLY A 460 -27.86 -5.21 6.51
C GLY A 460 -28.96 -5.48 5.48
N THR A 461 -28.56 -5.72 4.24
CA THR A 461 -29.50 -6.08 3.17
C THR A 461 -30.15 -7.43 3.50
N PRO A 462 -31.48 -7.51 3.64
CA PRO A 462 -32.14 -8.77 3.96
C PRO A 462 -31.93 -9.83 2.87
N VAL A 463 -31.76 -11.10 3.26
CA VAL A 463 -31.74 -12.20 2.29
C VAL A 463 -33.14 -12.30 1.66
N PRO A 464 -33.29 -12.16 0.33
CA PRO A 464 -34.60 -12.08 -0.32
C PRO A 464 -35.16 -13.45 -0.65
N ILE A 465 -35.25 -14.32 0.36
CA ILE A 465 -35.80 -15.66 0.25
C ILE A 465 -36.98 -15.78 1.20
N TRP A 466 -38.13 -16.20 0.68
CA TRP A 466 -39.32 -16.52 1.45
C TRP A 466 -39.48 -18.03 1.55
N GLU A 467 -39.79 -18.52 2.74
CA GLU A 467 -40.05 -19.92 3.07
C GLU A 467 -41.55 -20.07 3.37
N ASN A 468 -42.20 -21.05 2.75
CA ASN A 468 -43.57 -21.43 3.07
C ASN A 468 -43.60 -22.19 4.40
N ASP A 469 -44.43 -21.74 5.35
CA ASP A 469 -44.51 -22.26 6.71
C ASP A 469 -45.12 -23.67 6.85
N VAL A 470 -45.74 -24.20 5.79
CA VAL A 470 -46.32 -25.55 5.75
C VAL A 470 -45.53 -26.49 4.85
N THR A 471 -45.21 -26.07 3.62
CA THR A 471 -44.54 -26.94 2.63
C THR A 471 -43.01 -26.91 2.75
N GLY A 472 -42.45 -25.86 3.35
CA GLY A 472 -41.00 -25.60 3.36
C GLY A 472 -40.42 -25.20 2.00
N ALA A 473 -41.27 -24.88 1.02
CA ALA A 473 -40.82 -24.38 -0.28
C ALA A 473 -40.16 -23.01 -0.16
N PHE A 474 -39.12 -22.76 -0.96
CA PHE A 474 -38.43 -21.48 -1.01
C PHE A 474 -38.74 -20.73 -2.29
N LEU A 475 -38.97 -19.42 -2.18
CA LEU A 475 -39.07 -18.49 -3.28
C LEU A 475 -38.05 -17.37 -3.11
N CYS A 476 -37.20 -17.14 -4.11
CA CYS A 476 -36.27 -16.00 -4.11
C CYS A 476 -36.84 -14.84 -4.92
N ILE A 477 -36.84 -13.65 -4.34
CA ILE A 477 -37.36 -12.42 -4.95
C ILE A 477 -36.18 -11.54 -5.39
N GLY A 478 -36.22 -11.03 -6.63
CA GLY A 478 -35.12 -10.27 -7.23
C GLY A 478 -35.34 -8.76 -7.34
N SER A 479 -36.53 -8.24 -7.02
CA SER A 479 -36.84 -6.80 -7.11
C SER A 479 -38.00 -6.38 -6.22
N ARG A 480 -38.13 -5.07 -5.99
CA ARG A 480 -39.28 -4.46 -5.29
C ARG A 480 -40.57 -4.68 -6.08
N GLU A 481 -40.50 -4.57 -7.40
CA GLU A 481 -41.66 -4.79 -8.27
C GLU A 481 -42.12 -6.26 -8.21
N GLU A 482 -41.20 -7.23 -8.19
CA GLU A 482 -41.55 -8.64 -7.98
C GLU A 482 -42.19 -8.87 -6.60
N LEU A 483 -41.65 -8.27 -5.54
CA LEU A 483 -42.26 -8.36 -4.20
C LEU A 483 -43.69 -7.80 -4.20
N LYS A 484 -43.90 -6.65 -4.84
CA LYS A 484 -45.21 -6.00 -4.97
C LYS A 484 -46.23 -6.87 -5.72
N GLN A 485 -45.79 -7.67 -6.69
CA GLN A 485 -46.69 -8.60 -7.39
C GLN A 485 -47.27 -9.67 -6.46
N TYR A 486 -46.52 -10.10 -5.45
CA TYR A 486 -46.99 -11.07 -4.47
C TYR A 486 -47.79 -10.44 -3.32
N THR A 487 -47.37 -9.26 -2.84
CA THR A 487 -47.92 -8.66 -1.61
C THR A 487 -48.98 -7.59 -1.87
N GLY A 488 -48.98 -6.99 -3.07
CA GLY A 488 -49.75 -5.79 -3.39
C GLY A 488 -49.22 -4.51 -2.74
N VAL A 489 -48.08 -4.57 -2.05
CA VAL A 489 -47.51 -3.46 -1.28
C VAL A 489 -46.26 -2.92 -1.97
N GLU A 490 -46.21 -1.60 -2.16
CA GLU A 490 -45.02 -0.90 -2.62
C GLU A 490 -44.17 -0.50 -1.41
N ILE A 491 -42.86 -0.76 -1.49
CA ILE A 491 -41.92 -0.58 -0.38
C ILE A 491 -40.84 0.41 -0.79
N ASP A 492 -40.60 1.39 0.07
CA ASP A 492 -39.63 2.48 -0.13
C ASP A 492 -38.38 2.32 0.75
N ASP A 493 -38.23 1.20 1.44
CA ASP A 493 -37.03 0.83 2.19
C ASP A 493 -36.96 -0.70 2.30
N LEU A 494 -35.85 -1.31 1.86
CA LEU A 494 -35.68 -2.76 1.84
C LEU A 494 -35.12 -3.33 3.15
N HIS A 495 -34.93 -2.54 4.20
CA HIS A 495 -34.44 -3.04 5.49
C HIS A 495 -35.48 -3.91 6.20
N ARG A 496 -35.00 -4.76 7.11
CA ARG A 496 -35.78 -5.81 7.79
C ARG A 496 -37.10 -5.34 8.38
N GLU A 497 -37.12 -4.20 9.05
CA GLU A 497 -38.31 -3.65 9.70
C GLU A 497 -39.45 -3.34 8.72
N PHE A 498 -39.15 -3.20 7.43
CA PHE A 498 -40.13 -2.95 6.37
C PHE A 498 -40.47 -4.21 5.57
N VAL A 499 -39.50 -5.11 5.35
CA VAL A 499 -39.69 -6.32 4.53
C VAL A 499 -40.12 -7.56 5.31
N ASP A 500 -39.74 -7.71 6.59
CA ASP A 500 -40.11 -8.86 7.43
C ASP A 500 -41.65 -9.03 7.57
N PRO A 501 -42.47 -7.95 7.69
CA PRO A 501 -43.94 -8.07 7.74
C PRO A 501 -44.61 -8.52 6.44
N GLN A 502 -43.88 -8.57 5.32
CA GLN A 502 -44.44 -8.76 3.99
C GLN A 502 -44.61 -10.27 3.72
N THR A 503 -45.85 -10.74 3.78
CA THR A 503 -46.22 -12.15 3.66
C THR A 503 -47.30 -12.32 2.59
N PHE A 504 -47.35 -13.48 1.95
CA PHE A 504 -48.32 -13.78 0.91
C PHE A 504 -48.64 -15.28 0.85
N GLN A 505 -49.73 -15.64 0.17
CA GLN A 505 -50.14 -17.01 -0.09
C GLN A 505 -50.28 -17.23 -1.59
N LEU A 506 -50.02 -18.45 -2.06
CA LEU A 506 -50.21 -18.84 -3.45
C LEU A 506 -51.46 -19.72 -3.57
N GLU A 507 -52.32 -19.47 -4.56
CA GLU A 507 -53.64 -20.13 -4.67
C GLU A 507 -53.59 -21.67 -4.70
N ASN A 508 -52.46 -22.26 -5.11
CA ASN A 508 -52.28 -23.70 -5.27
C ASN A 508 -51.30 -24.31 -4.26
N GLU A 509 -50.97 -23.59 -3.19
CA GLU A 509 -50.06 -24.05 -2.16
C GLU A 509 -50.61 -23.73 -0.76
N GLU A 510 -50.57 -24.72 0.13
CA GLU A 510 -50.96 -24.52 1.52
C GLU A 510 -49.87 -23.76 2.27
N GLY A 511 -50.25 -22.89 3.21
CA GLY A 511 -49.31 -22.09 4.00
C GLY A 511 -49.07 -20.68 3.46
N ALA A 512 -48.38 -19.88 4.25
CA ALA A 512 -47.96 -18.53 3.91
C ALA A 512 -46.44 -18.47 3.75
N TYR A 513 -45.99 -17.66 2.80
CA TYR A 513 -44.59 -17.37 2.59
C TYR A 513 -44.12 -16.27 3.55
N HIS A 514 -43.08 -16.59 4.33
CA HIS A 514 -42.42 -15.67 5.26
C HIS A 514 -40.95 -15.52 4.89
N ARG A 515 -40.42 -14.29 4.92
CA ARG A 515 -38.99 -14.07 4.67
C ARG A 515 -38.15 -14.82 5.71
N VAL A 516 -37.07 -15.46 5.27
CA VAL A 516 -36.04 -15.98 6.19
C VAL A 516 -35.48 -14.84 7.03
N SER A 517 -35.05 -15.08 8.27
CA SER A 517 -34.70 -13.99 9.20
C SER A 517 -33.38 -13.27 8.89
N GLU A 518 -32.49 -13.92 8.15
CA GLU A 518 -31.09 -13.53 7.97
C GLU A 518 -30.92 -12.30 7.08
N VAL A 519 -29.83 -11.55 7.32
CA VAL A 519 -29.32 -10.52 6.41
C VAL A 519 -28.10 -11.05 5.65
N LEU A 520 -27.74 -10.40 4.56
CA LEU A 520 -26.56 -10.71 3.78
C LEU A 520 -25.26 -10.30 4.50
N ASP A 521 -24.19 -10.99 4.16
CA ASP A 521 -22.82 -10.61 4.47
C ASP A 521 -22.49 -9.26 3.81
N CYS A 522 -21.94 -8.29 4.56
CA CYS A 522 -21.52 -7.00 4.00
C CYS A 522 -20.51 -7.14 2.84
N TRP A 523 -19.72 -8.21 2.81
CA TRP A 523 -18.84 -8.50 1.69
C TRP A 523 -19.57 -8.88 0.39
N PHE A 524 -20.82 -9.35 0.50
CA PHE A 524 -21.71 -9.61 -0.64
C PHE A 524 -22.22 -8.30 -1.23
N GLU A 525 -22.59 -7.35 -0.39
CA GLU A 525 -23.02 -6.01 -0.79
C GLU A 525 -21.87 -5.26 -1.47
N SER A 526 -20.72 -5.15 -0.82
CA SER A 526 -19.55 -4.49 -1.39
C SER A 526 -19.04 -5.22 -2.65
N GLY A 527 -19.10 -6.55 -2.70
CA GLY A 527 -18.80 -7.31 -3.92
C GLY A 527 -19.79 -7.06 -5.06
N SER A 528 -21.01 -6.63 -4.76
CA SER A 528 -22.06 -6.29 -5.74
C SER A 528 -21.97 -4.84 -6.21
N MET A 529 -21.07 -4.02 -5.63
CA MET A 529 -20.86 -2.62 -5.97
C MET A 529 -20.74 -2.31 -7.47
N PRO A 530 -20.07 -3.12 -8.33
CA PRO A 530 -19.98 -2.84 -9.77
C PRO A 530 -21.36 -2.65 -10.43
N TYR A 531 -22.33 -3.45 -10.02
CA TYR A 531 -23.70 -3.46 -10.53
C TYR A 531 -24.57 -2.48 -9.74
N ALA A 532 -24.48 -2.57 -8.41
CA ALA A 532 -25.39 -1.90 -7.50
C ALA A 532 -25.23 -0.38 -7.44
N GLN A 533 -24.00 0.14 -7.61
CA GLN A 533 -23.80 1.59 -7.69
C GLN A 533 -24.55 2.24 -8.87
N SER A 534 -24.89 1.46 -9.90
CA SER A 534 -25.56 1.92 -11.12
C SER A 534 -27.05 1.57 -11.14
N HIS A 535 -27.59 0.99 -10.05
CA HIS A 535 -28.93 0.38 -10.01
C HIS A 535 -29.16 -0.65 -11.13
N TYR A 536 -28.10 -1.34 -11.56
CA TYR A 536 -28.17 -2.37 -12.59
C TYR A 536 -28.95 -3.59 -12.05
N PRO A 537 -29.83 -4.23 -12.84
CA PRO A 537 -30.12 -4.01 -14.26
C PRO A 537 -31.29 -3.06 -14.53
N PHE A 538 -31.87 -2.46 -13.49
CA PHE A 538 -33.09 -1.65 -13.57
C PHE A 538 -32.82 -0.33 -14.32
N GLU A 539 -31.69 0.30 -14.02
CA GLU A 539 -31.23 1.53 -14.66
C GLU A 539 -29.79 1.40 -15.16
N ASN A 540 -29.34 2.40 -15.94
CA ASN A 540 -27.95 2.57 -16.40
C ASN A 540 -27.30 1.34 -17.09
N LYS A 541 -28.11 0.41 -17.59
CA LYS A 541 -27.67 -0.85 -18.20
C LYS A 541 -26.58 -0.68 -19.26
N ALA A 542 -26.82 0.18 -20.24
CA ALA A 542 -25.87 0.41 -21.34
C ALA A 542 -24.54 1.03 -20.83
N GLN A 543 -24.60 1.89 -19.82
CA GLN A 543 -23.40 2.49 -19.22
C GLN A 543 -22.57 1.43 -18.49
N PHE A 544 -23.22 0.58 -17.69
CA PHE A 544 -22.55 -0.53 -17.01
C PHE A 544 -21.93 -1.52 -18.02
N GLU A 545 -22.71 -1.99 -19.00
CA GLU A 545 -22.24 -2.99 -19.98
C GLU A 545 -21.07 -2.50 -20.84
N GLN A 546 -21.01 -1.20 -21.15
CA GLN A 546 -19.87 -0.60 -21.86
C GLN A 546 -18.64 -0.41 -20.96
N GLY A 547 -18.87 -0.20 -19.66
CA GLY A 547 -17.84 0.10 -18.68
C GLY A 547 -17.23 -1.12 -17.98
N PHE A 548 -17.90 -2.27 -18.05
CA PHE A 548 -17.48 -3.50 -17.37
C PHE A 548 -16.66 -4.40 -18.31
N PRO A 549 -15.47 -4.89 -17.92
CA PRO A 549 -14.84 -4.73 -16.61
C PRO A 549 -14.14 -3.37 -16.42
N ALA A 550 -14.06 -2.92 -15.16
CA ALA A 550 -13.43 -1.65 -14.82
C ALA A 550 -11.96 -1.60 -15.23
N ASP A 551 -11.44 -0.42 -15.56
CA ASP A 551 -10.04 -0.25 -15.92
C ASP A 551 -9.11 -0.31 -14.71
N PHE A 552 -9.55 0.18 -13.55
CA PHE A 552 -8.69 0.34 -12.38
C PHE A 552 -9.41 0.28 -11.03
N ILE A 553 -8.69 -0.25 -10.05
CA ILE A 553 -9.05 -0.31 -8.62
C ILE A 553 -7.77 -0.22 -7.77
N ALA A 554 -7.86 0.28 -6.53
CA ALA A 554 -6.72 0.25 -5.61
C ALA A 554 -7.16 0.21 -4.15
N GLU A 555 -6.71 -0.80 -3.41
CA GLU A 555 -6.99 -0.96 -1.98
C GLU A 555 -5.85 -1.70 -1.27
N GLY A 556 -5.98 -1.84 0.06
CA GLY A 556 -4.99 -2.49 0.91
C GLY A 556 -4.81 -4.00 0.67
N LEU A 557 -3.65 -4.52 1.07
CA LEU A 557 -3.29 -5.93 0.97
C LEU A 557 -4.28 -6.88 1.66
N ASP A 558 -4.96 -6.42 2.70
CA ASP A 558 -6.05 -7.11 3.40
C ASP A 558 -7.24 -7.44 2.47
N GLN A 559 -7.49 -6.63 1.43
CA GLN A 559 -8.60 -6.84 0.50
C GLN A 559 -8.44 -8.07 -0.40
N THR A 560 -7.27 -8.71 -0.42
CA THR A 560 -7.09 -10.06 -1.01
C THR A 560 -7.90 -11.17 -0.33
N ARG A 561 -8.46 -10.88 0.85
CA ARG A 561 -9.40 -11.76 1.59
C ARG A 561 -10.76 -11.10 1.80
N GLY A 562 -10.96 -9.90 1.28
CA GLY A 562 -12.17 -9.12 1.37
C GLY A 562 -12.66 -8.74 -0.02
N TRP A 563 -12.67 -7.45 -0.32
CA TRP A 563 -13.34 -6.91 -1.49
C TRP A 563 -12.82 -7.43 -2.83
N PHE A 564 -11.51 -7.61 -3.01
CA PHE A 564 -10.98 -8.16 -4.26
C PHE A 564 -11.49 -9.58 -4.51
N TYR A 565 -11.58 -10.40 -3.46
CA TYR A 565 -12.09 -11.76 -3.56
C TYR A 565 -13.56 -11.75 -3.95
N THR A 566 -14.40 -10.96 -3.27
CA THR A 566 -15.84 -10.97 -3.53
C THR A 566 -16.20 -10.36 -4.88
N LEU A 567 -15.48 -9.33 -5.34
CA LEU A 567 -15.61 -8.81 -6.70
C LEU A 567 -15.29 -9.89 -7.75
N ILE A 568 -14.17 -10.62 -7.59
CA ILE A 568 -13.76 -11.68 -8.53
C ILE A 568 -14.78 -12.82 -8.51
N ALA A 569 -15.23 -13.24 -7.32
CA ALA A 569 -16.22 -14.28 -7.14
C ALA A 569 -17.52 -13.95 -7.88
N LEU A 570 -18.17 -12.82 -7.54
CA LEU A 570 -19.45 -12.45 -8.14
C LEU A 570 -19.33 -12.21 -9.65
N SER A 571 -18.29 -11.51 -10.11
CA SER A 571 -18.06 -11.28 -11.54
C SER A 571 -17.87 -12.58 -12.33
N THR A 572 -17.16 -13.56 -11.75
CA THR A 572 -16.93 -14.86 -12.40
C THR A 572 -18.22 -15.66 -12.49
N LEU A 573 -18.99 -15.75 -11.39
CA LEU A 573 -20.25 -16.50 -11.37
C LEU A 573 -21.34 -15.86 -12.24
N LEU A 574 -21.36 -14.52 -12.32
CA LEU A 574 -22.35 -13.80 -13.10
C LEU A 574 -21.98 -13.75 -14.60
N TYR A 575 -20.71 -13.45 -14.91
CA TYR A 575 -20.27 -13.06 -16.26
C TYR A 575 -19.04 -13.80 -16.80
N GLN A 576 -18.43 -14.72 -16.03
CA GLN A 576 -17.24 -15.48 -16.44
C GLN A 576 -16.06 -14.61 -16.91
N GLN A 577 -15.88 -13.46 -16.28
CA GLN A 577 -14.80 -12.50 -16.58
C GLN A 577 -14.31 -11.80 -15.32
N PRO A 578 -13.10 -11.19 -15.30
CA PRO A 578 -12.65 -10.42 -14.15
C PRO A 578 -13.48 -9.15 -13.95
N PRO A 579 -13.64 -8.65 -12.71
CA PRO A 579 -14.36 -7.41 -12.42
C PRO A 579 -13.60 -6.14 -12.82
N PHE A 580 -12.26 -6.22 -12.89
CA PHE A 580 -11.37 -5.11 -13.20
C PHE A 580 -10.11 -5.58 -13.93
N LYS A 581 -9.47 -4.68 -14.69
CA LYS A 581 -8.28 -4.97 -15.50
C LYS A 581 -6.96 -4.76 -14.76
N ASN A 582 -6.87 -3.73 -13.92
CA ASN A 582 -5.64 -3.35 -13.21
C ASN A 582 -5.91 -3.07 -11.73
N VAL A 583 -5.03 -3.55 -10.85
CA VAL A 583 -5.10 -3.29 -9.40
C VAL A 583 -3.75 -2.86 -8.83
N ILE A 584 -3.75 -1.75 -8.07
CA ILE A 584 -2.66 -1.45 -7.14
C ILE A 584 -3.06 -1.98 -5.76
N VAL A 585 -2.23 -2.85 -5.20
CA VAL A 585 -2.36 -3.34 -3.83
C VAL A 585 -1.43 -2.54 -2.95
N ASN A 586 -2.00 -1.69 -2.08
CA ASN A 586 -1.18 -0.91 -1.16
C ASN A 586 -0.87 -1.69 0.13
N GLY A 587 0.29 -1.40 0.71
CA GLY A 587 0.77 -2.04 1.93
C GLY A 587 0.22 -1.40 3.19
N LEU A 588 0.82 -1.77 4.32
CA LEU A 588 0.37 -1.34 5.64
C LEU A 588 1.24 -0.20 6.16
N VAL A 589 0.57 0.87 6.59
CA VAL A 589 1.22 1.98 7.31
C VAL A 589 1.32 1.60 8.79
N LEU A 590 2.54 1.51 9.29
CA LEU A 590 2.87 1.21 10.67
C LEU A 590 3.29 2.48 11.40
N ALA A 591 3.09 2.51 12.72
CA ALA A 591 3.67 3.55 13.56
C ALA A 591 5.21 3.53 13.48
N GLU A 592 5.86 4.60 13.94
CA GLU A 592 7.31 4.74 13.89
C GLU A 592 8.05 3.60 14.62
N ASP A 593 7.44 3.07 15.69
CA ASP A 593 7.94 1.92 16.46
C ASP A 593 7.69 0.55 15.79
N GLY A 594 7.06 0.52 14.62
CA GLY A 594 6.74 -0.68 13.85
C GLY A 594 5.46 -1.39 14.30
N LYS A 595 4.72 -0.88 15.28
CA LYS A 595 3.41 -1.44 15.67
C LYS A 595 2.32 -0.97 14.73
N LYS A 596 1.20 -1.71 14.72
CA LYS A 596 -0.03 -1.29 14.03
C LYS A 596 -0.50 0.05 14.61
N MET A 597 -0.86 0.99 13.75
CA MET A 597 -1.43 2.27 14.17
C MET A 597 -2.79 2.04 14.84
N SER A 598 -3.03 2.73 15.96
CA SER A 598 -4.31 2.71 16.65
C SER A 598 -4.57 4.02 17.39
N LYS A 599 -5.80 4.53 17.27
CA LYS A 599 -6.27 5.69 18.05
C LYS A 599 -6.21 5.43 19.55
N SER A 600 -6.46 4.19 19.99
CA SER A 600 -6.36 3.85 21.42
C SER A 600 -4.93 3.89 21.95
N LEU A 601 -3.93 3.65 21.08
CA LEU A 601 -2.51 3.71 21.42
C LEU A 601 -1.90 5.09 21.25
N ARG A 602 -2.61 6.03 20.56
CA ARG A 602 -2.14 7.39 20.24
C ARG A 602 -0.71 7.39 19.67
N ASN A 603 -0.42 6.41 18.81
CA ASN A 603 0.93 6.13 18.29
C ASN A 603 1.16 6.66 16.87
N TYR A 604 0.36 7.63 16.41
CA TYR A 604 0.54 8.30 15.12
C TYR A 604 -0.01 9.73 15.21
N THR A 605 0.55 10.64 14.38
CA THR A 605 0.12 12.04 14.28
C THR A 605 -1.18 12.14 13.50
N ASP A 606 -2.11 12.99 13.95
CA ASP A 606 -3.36 13.16 13.24
C ASP A 606 -3.12 13.67 11.80
N PRO A 607 -3.77 13.09 10.78
CA PRO A 607 -3.58 13.52 9.40
C PRO A 607 -3.84 15.00 9.13
N GLU A 608 -4.84 15.58 9.76
CA GLU A 608 -5.20 16.99 9.58
C GLU A 608 -4.08 17.88 10.13
N GLN A 609 -3.64 17.58 11.35
CA GLN A 609 -2.48 18.26 11.96
C GLN A 609 -1.25 18.20 11.05
N LEU A 610 -0.95 17.03 10.50
CA LEU A 610 0.23 16.84 9.65
C LEU A 610 0.13 17.64 8.34
N MET A 611 -1.05 17.70 7.72
CA MET A 611 -1.28 18.51 6.52
C MET A 611 -1.22 20.01 6.83
N ASP A 612 -1.69 20.44 7.99
CA ASP A 612 -1.63 21.84 8.42
C ASP A 612 -0.20 22.29 8.77
N GLU A 613 0.67 21.37 9.19
CA GLU A 613 2.08 21.66 9.47
C GLU A 613 2.97 21.58 8.22
N HIS A 614 2.72 20.66 7.28
CA HIS A 614 3.66 20.36 6.19
C HIS A 614 3.07 20.46 4.77
N GLY A 615 1.75 20.48 4.65
CA GLY A 615 1.02 20.46 3.39
C GLY A 615 0.61 19.05 2.96
N ALA A 616 -0.54 18.96 2.30
CA ALA A 616 -1.07 17.75 1.67
C ALA A 616 -0.15 17.26 0.55
N ASP A 617 0.44 18.13 -0.28
CA ASP A 617 1.36 17.70 -1.34
C ASP A 617 2.58 16.96 -0.79
N ALA A 618 3.11 17.39 0.36
CA ALA A 618 4.23 16.74 1.03
C ALA A 618 3.85 15.33 1.50
N LEU A 619 2.66 15.19 2.10
CA LEU A 619 2.12 13.90 2.54
C LEU A 619 1.88 12.96 1.35
N ARG A 620 1.27 13.47 0.27
CA ARG A 620 1.00 12.70 -0.96
C ARG A 620 2.29 12.14 -1.57
N LEU A 621 3.30 12.98 -1.76
CA LEU A 621 4.59 12.58 -2.30
C LEU A 621 5.29 11.56 -1.40
N TYR A 622 5.20 11.72 -0.07
CA TYR A 622 5.80 10.78 0.88
C TYR A 622 5.17 9.39 0.78
N LEU A 623 3.84 9.32 0.69
CA LEU A 623 3.08 8.06 0.62
C LEU A 623 3.35 7.25 -0.64
N ILE A 624 3.65 7.91 -1.77
CA ILE A 624 3.97 7.22 -3.04
C ILE A 624 5.46 6.99 -3.27
N ASN A 625 6.36 7.53 -2.43
CA ASN A 625 7.81 7.42 -2.59
C ASN A 625 8.40 6.17 -1.89
N SER A 626 7.61 5.12 -1.72
CA SER A 626 8.02 3.92 -0.97
C SER A 626 7.37 2.65 -1.49
N GLY A 627 7.75 1.51 -0.91
CA GLY A 627 7.11 0.22 -1.16
C GLY A 627 5.63 0.13 -0.73
N LEU A 628 5.07 1.17 -0.09
CA LEU A 628 3.65 1.21 0.29
C LEU A 628 2.73 1.02 -0.93
N VAL A 629 3.07 1.59 -2.09
CA VAL A 629 2.29 1.40 -3.33
C VAL A 629 2.58 0.06 -4.03
N ARG A 630 3.33 -0.83 -3.36
CA ARG A 630 3.68 -2.19 -3.80
C ARG A 630 3.39 -3.25 -2.73
N GLY A 631 2.43 -2.99 -1.84
CA GLY A 631 2.02 -3.96 -0.83
C GLY A 631 3.03 -4.17 0.31
N GLU A 632 4.10 -3.37 0.39
CA GLU A 632 5.12 -3.48 1.45
C GLU A 632 4.75 -2.61 2.66
N GLU A 633 5.25 -2.98 3.83
CA GLU A 633 5.01 -2.23 5.06
C GLU A 633 5.95 -1.02 5.15
N GLN A 634 5.48 0.09 5.70
CA GLN A 634 6.32 1.25 6.00
C GLN A 634 6.04 1.77 7.41
N ARG A 635 7.13 2.01 8.14
CA ARG A 635 7.12 2.79 9.38
C ARG A 635 6.97 4.26 9.01
N PHE A 636 5.82 4.82 9.32
CA PHE A 636 5.52 6.21 9.04
C PHE A 636 6.28 7.12 10.01
N ALA A 637 6.94 8.14 9.47
CA ALA A 637 7.63 9.15 10.25
C ALA A 637 7.38 10.54 9.66
N ASP A 638 6.94 11.48 10.52
CA ASP A 638 6.63 12.86 10.13
C ASP A 638 7.84 13.57 9.50
N SER A 639 9.05 13.20 9.93
CA SER A 639 10.31 13.69 9.35
C SER A 639 10.43 13.37 7.85
N GLY A 640 9.86 12.26 7.38
CA GLY A 640 9.81 11.89 5.97
C GLY A 640 8.90 12.80 5.15
N VAL A 641 7.80 13.27 5.74
CA VAL A 641 6.87 14.24 5.12
C VAL A 641 7.55 15.60 5.01
N ARG A 642 8.19 16.06 6.09
CA ARG A 642 8.99 17.29 6.08
C ARG A 642 10.10 17.27 5.02
N GLU A 643 10.71 16.11 4.82
CA GLU A 643 11.76 15.94 3.81
C GLU A 643 11.22 16.13 2.38
N MET A 644 9.97 15.75 2.12
CA MET A 644 9.32 16.03 0.83
C MET A 644 9.19 17.53 0.62
N THR A 645 8.79 18.31 1.62
CA THR A 645 8.77 19.78 1.47
C THR A 645 10.16 20.34 1.14
N ARG A 646 11.21 19.86 1.83
CA ARG A 646 12.58 20.39 1.70
C ARG A 646 13.27 20.03 0.38
N ARG A 647 13.11 18.81 -0.11
CA ARG A 647 13.76 18.30 -1.34
C ARG A 647 12.90 18.48 -2.59
N VAL A 648 11.59 18.41 -2.38
CA VAL A 648 10.45 18.54 -3.29
C VAL A 648 10.04 19.95 -3.70
N LEU A 649 9.11 20.40 -2.87
CA LEU A 649 8.21 21.53 -3.08
C LEU A 649 8.97 22.85 -2.99
N LEU A 650 9.88 22.99 -2.03
CA LEU A 650 10.63 24.22 -1.83
C LEU A 650 11.59 24.53 -3.00
N PRO A 651 12.45 23.59 -3.48
CA PRO A 651 13.27 23.83 -4.66
C PRO A 651 12.45 24.15 -5.91
N TRP A 652 11.33 23.45 -6.12
CA TRP A 652 10.44 23.72 -7.25
C TRP A 652 9.81 25.11 -7.17
N HIS A 653 9.25 25.49 -6.01
CA HIS A 653 8.74 26.84 -5.77
C HIS A 653 9.82 27.91 -5.96
N ASN A 654 11.05 27.64 -5.51
CA ASN A 654 12.18 28.56 -5.66
C ASN A 654 12.59 28.75 -7.13
N ALA A 655 12.53 27.70 -7.95
CA ALA A 655 12.78 27.80 -9.39
C ALA A 655 11.76 28.73 -10.07
N TYR A 656 10.48 28.57 -9.73
CA TYR A 656 9.41 29.48 -10.16
C TYR A 656 9.63 30.92 -9.65
N SER A 657 9.91 31.08 -8.35
CA SER A 657 10.11 32.41 -7.74
C SER A 657 11.29 33.15 -8.36
N PHE A 658 12.35 32.41 -8.72
CA PHE A 658 13.46 32.95 -9.49
C PHE A 658 12.97 33.46 -10.85
N LEU A 659 12.28 32.63 -11.64
CA LEU A 659 11.75 33.05 -12.93
C LEU A 659 10.86 34.31 -12.82
N GLU A 660 9.87 34.30 -11.92
CA GLU A 660 8.93 35.41 -11.74
C GLU A 660 9.67 36.72 -11.42
N LEU A 661 10.60 36.68 -10.46
CA LEU A 661 11.33 37.86 -10.01
C LEU A 661 12.10 38.51 -11.16
N TYR A 662 12.91 37.74 -11.89
CA TYR A 662 13.76 38.29 -12.94
C TYR A 662 12.96 38.66 -14.19
N ALA A 663 11.94 37.88 -14.56
CA ALA A 663 11.02 38.25 -15.63
C ALA A 663 10.35 39.60 -15.38
N LYS A 664 9.90 39.84 -14.13
CA LYS A 664 9.32 41.13 -13.72
C LYS A 664 10.32 42.28 -13.79
N ILE A 665 11.58 42.06 -13.36
CA ILE A 665 12.64 43.07 -13.40
C ILE A 665 12.93 43.49 -14.85
N ASP A 666 13.01 42.53 -15.77
CA ASP A 666 13.35 42.80 -17.16
C ASP A 666 12.14 43.11 -18.06
N GLY A 667 10.90 43.01 -17.54
CA GLY A 667 9.69 43.13 -18.33
C GLY A 667 9.54 42.04 -19.40
N TRP A 668 10.11 40.86 -19.17
CA TRP A 668 9.99 39.72 -20.09
C TRP A 668 8.63 39.03 -19.95
N THR A 669 8.09 38.55 -21.07
CA THR A 669 6.83 37.79 -21.09
C THR A 669 6.91 36.55 -21.98
N PRO A 670 6.17 35.47 -21.66
CA PRO A 670 6.16 34.22 -22.41
C PRO A 670 5.29 34.23 -23.68
N ASP A 671 4.77 35.40 -24.12
CA ASP A 671 3.85 35.50 -25.27
C ASP A 671 4.47 34.94 -26.56
N ARG A 672 5.80 34.97 -26.68
CA ARG A 672 6.56 34.27 -27.70
C ARG A 672 7.83 33.68 -27.08
N LEU A 673 7.86 32.35 -26.98
CA LEU A 673 9.06 31.63 -26.59
C LEU A 673 10.09 31.64 -27.73
N ASP A 674 11.34 31.92 -27.39
CA ASP A 674 12.49 31.79 -28.29
C ASP A 674 13.41 30.71 -27.73
N LEU A 675 13.42 29.53 -28.36
CA LEU A 675 14.27 28.41 -27.98
C LEU A 675 15.50 28.33 -28.90
N SER A 676 16.13 29.48 -29.17
CA SER A 676 17.32 29.52 -30.02
C SER A 676 18.38 28.55 -29.51
N ASP A 677 18.90 27.69 -30.39
CA ASP A 677 19.85 26.62 -30.07
C ASP A 677 21.28 27.15 -29.86
N THR A 678 21.44 28.10 -28.92
CA THR A 678 22.71 28.80 -28.69
C THR A 678 23.44 28.32 -27.44
N ASN A 679 22.72 27.70 -26.48
CA ASN A 679 23.29 27.25 -25.22
C ASN A 679 23.12 25.75 -24.99
N ILE A 680 24.22 25.06 -24.76
CA ILE A 680 24.25 23.61 -24.56
C ILE A 680 23.48 23.14 -23.31
N LEU A 681 23.42 23.95 -22.23
CA LEU A 681 22.68 23.61 -21.03
C LEU A 681 21.16 23.85 -21.18
N ASP A 682 20.74 24.76 -22.07
CA ASP A 682 19.31 24.93 -22.42
C ASP A 682 18.79 23.68 -23.12
N ARG A 683 19.50 23.20 -24.15
CA ARG A 683 19.19 21.92 -24.80
C ARG A 683 19.16 20.76 -23.82
N TRP A 684 20.16 20.69 -22.94
CA TRP A 684 20.28 19.62 -21.97
C TRP A 684 19.08 19.58 -21.02
N ILE A 685 18.70 20.70 -20.41
CA ILE A 685 17.59 20.70 -19.44
C ILE A 685 16.25 20.38 -20.10
N LEU A 686 16.07 20.77 -21.38
CA LEU A 686 14.90 20.39 -22.17
C LEU A 686 14.92 18.91 -22.54
N SER A 687 16.06 18.34 -22.92
CA SER A 687 16.22 16.90 -23.11
C SER A 687 15.86 16.13 -21.84
N ARG A 688 16.42 16.54 -20.69
CA ARG A 688 16.12 15.93 -19.38
C ARG A 688 14.64 16.01 -19.04
N LEU A 689 13.97 17.11 -19.39
CA LEU A 689 12.52 17.27 -19.22
C LEU A 689 11.74 16.26 -20.08
N GLN A 690 12.13 16.06 -21.33
CA GLN A 690 11.51 15.06 -22.20
C GLN A 690 11.71 13.63 -21.67
N THR A 691 12.92 13.31 -21.22
CA THR A 691 13.25 12.03 -20.59
C THR A 691 12.45 11.82 -19.29
N LEU A 692 12.27 12.88 -18.48
CA LEU A 692 11.41 12.82 -17.29
C LEU A 692 9.97 12.51 -17.68
N LYS A 693 9.40 13.25 -18.63
CA LYS A 693 8.01 13.08 -19.11
C LYS A 693 7.76 11.67 -19.63
N SER A 694 8.65 11.14 -20.49
CA SER A 694 8.52 9.79 -21.04
C SER A 694 8.63 8.73 -19.95
N THR A 695 9.55 8.90 -19.00
CA THR A 695 9.71 7.99 -17.85
C THR A 695 8.47 8.00 -16.94
N ILE A 696 7.95 9.17 -16.56
CA ILE A 696 6.76 9.26 -15.71
C ILE A 696 5.57 8.62 -16.42
N ALA A 697 5.32 8.94 -17.70
CA ALA A 697 4.23 8.33 -18.45
C ALA A 697 4.34 6.79 -18.49
N PHE A 698 5.54 6.27 -18.75
CA PHE A 698 5.82 4.83 -18.77
C PHE A 698 5.53 4.14 -17.43
N GLU A 699 5.88 4.77 -16.31
CA GLU A 699 5.63 4.26 -14.95
C GLU A 699 4.15 4.37 -14.55
N MET A 700 3.50 5.50 -14.86
CA MET A 700 2.09 5.77 -14.57
C MET A 700 1.14 4.84 -15.33
N GLU A 701 1.38 4.62 -16.63
CA GLU A 701 0.65 3.64 -17.46
C GLU A 701 0.89 2.19 -17.01
N ARG A 702 1.91 2.00 -16.17
CA ARG A 702 2.21 0.74 -15.52
C ARG A 702 1.80 0.67 -14.06
N TYR A 703 1.15 1.71 -13.54
CA TYR A 703 0.68 1.78 -12.16
C TYR A 703 1.81 1.64 -11.12
N ARG A 704 3.05 2.00 -11.49
CA ARG A 704 4.25 1.93 -10.63
C ARG A 704 4.60 3.30 -10.07
N LEU A 705 3.79 3.75 -9.10
CA LEU A 705 3.89 5.10 -8.54
C LEU A 705 5.20 5.34 -7.76
N ASP A 706 5.81 4.27 -7.22
CA ASP A 706 7.06 4.29 -6.47
C ASP A 706 8.24 4.83 -7.27
N ASN A 707 8.19 4.71 -8.59
CA ASN A 707 9.25 5.16 -9.48
C ASN A 707 9.12 6.62 -9.91
N VAL A 708 8.02 7.32 -9.58
CA VAL A 708 7.79 8.70 -10.03
C VAL A 708 8.63 9.69 -9.22
N VAL A 709 8.52 9.67 -7.89
CA VAL A 709 9.18 10.63 -6.99
C VAL A 709 10.72 10.55 -7.05
N PRO A 710 11.36 9.38 -7.15
CA PRO A 710 12.81 9.30 -7.32
C PRO A 710 13.32 10.02 -8.58
N ARG A 711 12.58 9.96 -9.69
CA ARG A 711 12.93 10.66 -10.94
C ARG A 711 12.78 12.16 -10.79
N LEU A 712 11.77 12.57 -10.03
CA LEU A 712 11.55 13.97 -9.69
C LEU A 712 12.70 14.56 -8.87
N PHE A 713 13.22 13.84 -7.85
CA PHE A 713 14.37 14.31 -7.08
C PHE A 713 15.57 14.64 -7.97
N VAL A 714 15.84 13.77 -8.95
CA VAL A 714 16.96 13.96 -9.88
C VAL A 714 16.74 15.20 -10.75
N TYR A 715 15.56 15.33 -11.36
CA TYR A 715 15.29 16.46 -12.26
C TYR A 715 15.26 17.81 -11.53
N ILE A 716 14.67 17.87 -10.32
CA ILE A 716 14.67 19.11 -9.53
C ILE A 716 16.08 19.54 -9.17
N GLU A 717 16.93 18.60 -8.75
CA GLU A 717 18.35 18.86 -8.49
C GLU A 717 19.08 19.38 -9.74
N GLU A 718 18.83 18.77 -10.90
CA GLU A 718 19.36 19.20 -12.20
C GLU A 718 18.89 20.61 -12.57
N LEU A 719 17.60 20.92 -12.37
CA LEU A 719 17.02 22.22 -12.68
C LEU A 719 17.57 23.32 -11.76
N THR A 720 17.61 23.11 -10.45
CA THR A 720 17.96 24.17 -9.50
C THR A 720 19.47 24.30 -9.31
N ASN A 721 20.15 23.19 -9.01
CA ASN A 721 21.54 23.22 -8.57
C ASN A 721 22.55 23.12 -9.72
N TRP A 722 22.09 22.77 -10.93
CA TRP A 722 22.93 22.77 -12.12
C TRP A 722 22.47 23.81 -13.13
N TYR A 723 21.27 23.69 -13.67
CA TYR A 723 20.81 24.58 -14.75
C TYR A 723 20.71 26.05 -14.29
N ILE A 724 19.86 26.36 -13.30
CA ILE A 724 19.68 27.74 -12.81
C ILE A 724 20.99 28.29 -12.24
N ARG A 725 21.71 27.50 -11.43
CA ARG A 725 22.97 27.94 -10.81
C ARG A 725 24.04 28.31 -11.84
N LEU A 726 24.26 27.48 -12.86
CA LEU A 726 25.29 27.71 -13.88
C LEU A 726 24.91 28.80 -14.87
N ASN A 727 23.62 28.97 -15.14
CA ASN A 727 23.10 29.98 -16.07
C ASN A 727 22.68 31.29 -15.41
N ARG A 728 22.82 31.43 -14.09
CA ARG A 728 22.35 32.62 -13.36
C ARG A 728 22.84 33.92 -14.01
N SER A 729 24.10 33.98 -14.44
CA SER A 729 24.70 35.13 -15.15
C SER A 729 23.95 35.58 -16.40
N ARG A 730 23.24 34.68 -17.09
CA ARG A 730 22.47 35.00 -18.30
C ARG A 730 21.20 35.79 -18.00
N PHE A 731 20.68 35.69 -16.78
CA PHE A 731 19.56 36.49 -16.29
C PHE A 731 20.00 37.88 -15.77
N TRP A 732 21.31 38.15 -15.70
CA TRP A 732 21.88 39.42 -15.25
C TRP A 732 22.37 40.27 -16.44
N GLY A 733 22.26 41.59 -16.30
CA GLY A 733 22.71 42.57 -17.30
C GLY A 733 21.56 43.34 -17.94
N PRO A 734 21.81 44.58 -18.42
CA PRO A 734 20.76 45.44 -18.96
C PRO A 734 20.26 44.96 -20.33
N GLY A 735 18.94 45.00 -20.53
CA GLY A 735 18.28 44.70 -21.81
C GLY A 735 17.97 43.21 -22.05
N LEU A 736 17.05 42.97 -22.99
CA LEU A 736 16.60 41.63 -23.39
C LEU A 736 17.31 41.19 -24.69
N GLY A 737 18.57 40.77 -24.58
CA GLY A 737 19.31 40.16 -25.69
C GLY A 737 18.81 38.75 -26.00
N VAL A 738 19.14 38.22 -27.19
CA VAL A 738 18.71 36.89 -27.68
C VAL A 738 19.01 35.78 -26.67
N ASP A 739 20.24 35.71 -26.14
CA ASP A 739 20.64 34.68 -25.16
C ASP A 739 19.82 34.74 -23.85
N LYS A 740 19.51 35.96 -23.38
CA LYS A 740 18.73 36.18 -22.16
C LYS A 740 17.26 35.75 -22.36
N VAL A 741 16.69 36.07 -23.52
CA VAL A 741 15.34 35.63 -23.90
C VAL A 741 15.28 34.10 -24.04
N ALA A 742 16.32 33.48 -24.58
CA ALA A 742 16.42 32.01 -24.67
C ALA A 742 16.49 31.34 -23.30
N ALA A 743 17.26 31.91 -22.36
CA ALA A 743 17.33 31.44 -20.98
C ALA A 743 15.96 31.54 -20.27
N TYR A 744 15.25 32.66 -20.42
CA TYR A 744 13.89 32.82 -19.87
C TYR A 744 12.91 31.82 -20.49
N SER A 745 12.91 31.69 -21.82
CA SER A 745 12.00 30.80 -22.54
C SER A 745 12.20 29.35 -22.13
N THR A 746 13.45 28.91 -22.02
CA THR A 746 13.81 27.56 -21.58
C THR A 746 13.39 27.30 -20.15
N LEU A 747 13.69 28.21 -19.21
CA LEU A 747 13.31 28.05 -17.81
C LEU A 747 11.78 28.05 -17.62
N TYR A 748 11.08 28.93 -18.32
CA TYR A 748 9.60 28.97 -18.33
C TYR A 748 9.02 27.64 -18.81
N LEU A 749 9.50 27.11 -19.95
CA LEU A 749 9.02 25.85 -20.50
C LEU A 749 9.31 24.68 -19.55
N ALA A 750 10.53 24.63 -18.98
CA ALA A 750 10.93 23.61 -18.01
C ALA A 750 9.99 23.55 -16.80
N ILE A 751 9.71 24.71 -16.18
CA ILE A 751 8.82 24.78 -15.02
C ILE A 751 7.37 24.48 -15.42
N LYS A 752 6.89 25.00 -16.56
CA LYS A 752 5.52 24.79 -17.03
C LYS A 752 5.23 23.31 -17.30
N GLU A 753 6.09 22.61 -18.05
CA GLU A 753 5.83 21.20 -18.35
C GLU A 753 6.08 20.27 -17.15
N LEU A 754 7.02 20.60 -16.26
CA LEU A 754 7.16 19.93 -14.96
C LEU A 754 5.86 20.03 -14.16
N THR A 755 5.28 21.23 -14.13
CA THR A 755 4.02 21.52 -13.44
C THR A 755 2.86 20.71 -13.99
N LEU A 756 2.74 20.62 -15.32
CA LEU A 756 1.72 19.79 -15.96
C LEU A 756 1.94 18.29 -15.71
N ALA A 757 3.19 17.81 -15.71
CA ALA A 757 3.51 16.40 -15.50
C ALA A 757 3.22 15.94 -14.06
N LEU A 758 3.37 16.84 -13.07
CA LEU A 758 3.19 16.51 -11.65
C LEU A 758 1.83 16.88 -11.08
N ALA A 759 0.96 17.52 -11.85
CA ALA A 759 -0.40 17.85 -11.42
C ALA A 759 -1.15 16.66 -10.79
N PRO A 760 -1.03 15.41 -11.26
CA PRO A 760 -1.65 14.27 -10.58
C PRO A 760 -1.08 13.99 -9.16
N CYS A 761 0.23 14.16 -8.97
CA CYS A 761 0.96 13.80 -7.75
C CYS A 761 0.91 14.89 -6.68
N ALA A 762 1.19 16.14 -7.06
CA ALA A 762 1.25 17.31 -6.19
C ALA A 762 0.27 18.38 -6.72
N PRO A 763 -1.06 18.14 -6.60
CA PRO A 763 -2.07 18.92 -7.29
C PRO A 763 -2.12 20.39 -6.85
N PHE A 764 -1.74 20.72 -5.62
CA PHE A 764 -1.84 22.08 -5.08
C PHE A 764 -0.73 22.99 -5.59
N LEU A 765 0.53 22.59 -5.40
CA LEU A 765 1.67 23.36 -5.89
C LEU A 765 1.63 23.45 -7.42
N SER A 766 1.15 22.41 -8.09
CA SER A 766 0.98 22.45 -9.54
C SER A 766 -0.03 23.52 -9.98
N GLU A 767 -1.18 23.59 -9.31
CA GLU A 767 -2.19 24.63 -9.58
C GLU A 767 -1.61 26.02 -9.33
N TYR A 768 -1.01 26.23 -8.14
CA TYR A 768 -0.42 27.50 -7.77
C TYR A 768 0.61 27.99 -8.79
N VAL A 769 1.60 27.15 -9.12
CA VAL A 769 2.66 27.52 -10.08
C VAL A 769 2.06 27.77 -11.47
N TYR A 770 1.11 26.95 -11.92
CA TYR A 770 0.46 27.14 -13.22
C TYR A 770 -0.29 28.46 -13.34
N GLN A 771 -1.08 28.82 -12.31
CA GLN A 771 -1.82 30.09 -12.29
C GLN A 771 -0.86 31.28 -12.30
N LYS A 772 0.22 31.21 -11.50
CA LYS A 772 1.22 32.26 -11.45
C LYS A 772 1.98 32.42 -12.75
N LEU A 773 2.41 31.32 -13.38
CA LEU A 773 3.05 31.34 -14.70
C LEU A 773 2.15 31.95 -15.77
N SER A 774 0.85 31.67 -15.70
CA SER A 774 -0.14 32.25 -16.62
C SER A 774 -0.28 33.77 -16.43
N GLY A 775 0.01 34.30 -15.25
CA GLY A 775 0.03 35.73 -14.95
C GLY A 775 1.25 36.50 -15.46
N ILE A 776 2.31 35.82 -15.92
CA ILE A 776 3.51 36.47 -16.48
C ILE A 776 3.24 36.95 -17.93
N GLY A 777 2.39 36.26 -18.69
CA GLY A 777 2.04 36.62 -20.06
C GLY A 777 0.92 37.64 -20.15
N HIS A 778 0.79 38.30 -21.31
CA HIS A 778 -0.36 39.15 -21.61
C HIS A 778 -1.51 38.33 -22.23
N SER A 779 -1.18 37.19 -22.84
CA SER A 779 -2.17 36.25 -23.36
C SER A 779 -2.86 35.50 -22.21
N LYS A 780 -4.18 35.65 -22.09
CA LYS A 780 -4.98 34.83 -21.16
C LYS A 780 -4.97 33.39 -21.66
N SER A 781 -4.51 32.46 -20.83
CA SER A 781 -4.70 31.03 -21.08
C SER A 781 -6.20 30.74 -21.22
N SER A 782 -6.57 29.85 -22.15
CA SER A 782 -7.95 29.36 -22.26
C SER A 782 -8.35 28.50 -21.05
N ASN A 783 -7.36 27.89 -20.39
CA ASN A 783 -7.56 26.97 -19.28
C ASN A 783 -7.13 27.67 -17.98
N ASN A 784 -8.09 27.89 -17.08
CA ASN A 784 -7.85 28.62 -15.83
C ASN A 784 -7.21 27.76 -14.72
N SER A 785 -7.14 26.43 -14.90
CA SER A 785 -6.52 25.49 -13.96
C SER A 785 -5.61 24.50 -14.67
N VAL A 786 -4.56 24.04 -13.96
CA VAL A 786 -3.62 23.03 -14.49
C VAL A 786 -4.31 21.70 -14.79
N HIS A 787 -5.36 21.39 -14.02
CA HIS A 787 -6.10 20.13 -14.11
C HIS A 787 -7.13 20.11 -15.26
N LEU A 788 -7.28 21.24 -15.97
CA LEU A 788 -8.05 21.34 -17.23
C LEU A 788 -7.13 21.25 -18.47
N CYS A 789 -5.82 21.11 -18.26
CA CYS A 789 -4.86 20.95 -19.33
C CYS A 789 -4.63 19.48 -19.69
N SER A 790 -4.27 19.24 -20.95
CA SER A 790 -3.79 17.92 -21.37
C SER A 790 -2.44 17.59 -20.72
N TYR A 791 -2.23 16.31 -20.45
CA TYR A 791 -0.97 15.79 -19.92
C TYR A 791 0.17 16.00 -20.93
N PRO A 792 1.37 16.45 -20.50
CA PRO A 792 2.43 16.82 -21.43
C PRO A 792 3.07 15.57 -22.05
N ILE A 793 3.07 15.49 -23.39
CA ILE A 793 3.66 14.39 -24.14
C ILE A 793 5.14 14.71 -24.43
N ALA A 794 6.03 13.73 -24.24
CA ALA A 794 7.45 13.88 -24.55
C ALA A 794 7.66 14.12 -26.05
N ASP A 795 8.45 15.13 -26.38
CA ASP A 795 8.92 15.40 -27.73
C ASP A 795 10.27 14.68 -27.93
N GLU A 796 10.24 13.57 -28.65
CA GLU A 796 11.44 12.77 -28.93
C GLU A 796 12.51 13.56 -29.71
N SER A 797 12.13 14.60 -30.46
CA SER A 797 13.07 15.41 -31.23
C SER A 797 13.98 16.29 -30.36
N LEU A 798 13.57 16.56 -29.12
CA LEU A 798 14.36 17.32 -28.14
C LEU A 798 15.17 16.41 -27.21
N GLN A 799 15.07 15.09 -27.34
CA GLN A 799 15.86 14.14 -26.55
C GLN A 799 17.25 13.95 -27.17
N ASP A 800 18.29 14.17 -26.37
CA ASP A 800 19.71 14.03 -26.73
C ASP A 800 20.43 13.24 -25.62
N GLN A 801 20.36 11.91 -25.71
CA GLN A 801 20.95 11.02 -24.70
C GLN A 801 22.46 11.19 -24.56
N SER A 802 23.15 11.49 -25.67
CA SER A 802 24.58 11.82 -25.68
C SER A 802 24.87 13.04 -24.80
N LEU A 803 24.11 14.12 -24.98
CA LEU A 803 24.24 15.34 -24.18
C LEU A 803 23.89 15.12 -22.71
N GLU A 804 22.84 14.35 -22.42
CA GLU A 804 22.49 13.97 -21.05
C GLU A 804 23.64 13.22 -20.35
N ALA A 805 24.25 12.26 -21.04
CA ALA A 805 25.41 11.54 -20.53
C ALA A 805 26.63 12.46 -20.36
N ALA A 806 26.88 13.37 -21.30
CA ALA A 806 27.97 14.33 -21.24
C ALA A 806 27.86 15.26 -20.02
N VAL A 807 26.67 15.80 -19.76
CA VAL A 807 26.44 16.66 -18.58
C VAL A 807 26.48 15.86 -17.28
N SER A 808 25.97 14.63 -17.25
CA SER A 808 26.14 13.74 -16.08
C SER A 808 27.62 13.52 -15.74
N ARG A 809 28.46 13.32 -16.76
CA ARG A 809 29.93 13.21 -16.59
C ARG A 809 30.55 14.53 -16.13
N LEU A 810 30.14 15.67 -16.70
CA LEU A 810 30.54 17.00 -16.22
C LEU A 810 30.29 17.14 -14.71
N GLN A 811 29.11 16.77 -14.25
CA GLN A 811 28.75 16.82 -12.82
C GLN A 811 29.68 15.95 -11.98
N GLN A 812 29.96 14.72 -12.41
CA GLN A 812 30.90 13.83 -11.72
C GLN A 812 32.33 14.40 -11.67
N ILE A 813 32.84 14.93 -12.78
CA ILE A 813 34.16 15.60 -12.82
C ILE A 813 34.22 16.74 -11.80
N VAL A 814 33.17 17.57 -11.73
CA VAL A 814 33.10 18.68 -10.77
C VAL A 814 33.08 18.16 -9.33
N LEU A 815 32.34 17.09 -9.03
CA LEU A 815 32.31 16.49 -7.68
C LEU A 815 33.66 15.88 -7.29
N LEU A 816 34.27 15.09 -8.18
CA LEU A 816 35.61 14.51 -7.96
C LEU A 816 36.65 15.60 -7.76
N GLY A 817 36.58 16.66 -8.57
CA GLY A 817 37.52 17.76 -8.51
C GLY A 817 37.40 18.58 -7.23
N ARG A 818 36.17 18.82 -6.74
CA ARG A 818 35.94 19.49 -5.45
C ARG A 818 36.45 18.64 -4.29
N LYS A 819 36.17 17.34 -4.31
CA LYS A 819 36.64 16.40 -3.30
C LYS A 819 38.17 16.39 -3.21
N GLN A 820 38.86 16.31 -4.36
CA GLN A 820 40.33 16.33 -4.40
C GLN A 820 40.92 17.60 -3.77
N ARG A 821 40.28 18.75 -4.00
CA ARG A 821 40.70 20.03 -3.42
C ARG A 821 40.42 20.09 -1.92
N GLU A 822 39.28 19.59 -1.48
CA GLU A 822 38.92 19.50 -0.06
C GLU A 822 39.91 18.63 0.72
N ASP A 823 40.26 17.45 0.19
CA ASP A 823 41.24 16.53 0.78
C ASP A 823 42.62 17.20 0.96
N ARG A 824 42.96 18.12 0.07
CA ARG A 824 44.22 18.90 0.08
C ARG A 824 44.08 20.28 0.71
N LYS A 825 42.89 20.63 1.23
CA LYS A 825 42.55 21.92 1.86
C LYS A 825 42.82 23.13 0.95
N ILE A 826 42.65 22.97 -0.37
CA ILE A 826 42.79 24.05 -1.35
C ILE A 826 41.42 24.68 -1.60
N SER A 827 41.22 25.93 -1.16
CA SER A 827 39.98 26.69 -1.40
C SER A 827 39.64 26.80 -2.89
N LEU A 828 38.37 26.63 -3.28
CA LEU A 828 37.89 26.82 -4.66
C LEU A 828 38.17 28.24 -5.21
N ARG A 829 38.42 29.22 -4.35
CA ARG A 829 38.76 30.60 -4.75
C ARG A 829 40.18 30.69 -5.31
N THR A 830 41.10 29.81 -4.90
CA THR A 830 42.45 29.75 -5.46
C THR A 830 42.40 29.04 -6.82
N PRO A 831 42.73 29.70 -7.94
CA PRO A 831 42.78 29.00 -9.23
C PRO A 831 43.87 27.91 -9.24
N LEU A 832 43.63 26.84 -9.98
CA LEU A 832 44.65 25.83 -10.29
C LEU A 832 45.07 25.91 -11.76
N SER A 833 46.29 25.49 -12.07
CA SER A 833 46.85 25.54 -13.41
C SER A 833 46.09 24.63 -14.39
N ARG A 834 45.85 23.38 -14.01
CA ARG A 834 45.37 22.35 -14.94
C ARG A 834 44.45 21.31 -14.29
N LEU A 835 43.46 20.87 -15.06
CA LEU A 835 42.71 19.63 -14.89
C LEU A 835 42.97 18.74 -16.11
N THR A 836 43.22 17.44 -15.93
CA THR A 836 43.25 16.45 -16.99
C THR A 836 42.07 15.51 -16.81
N VAL A 837 41.22 15.38 -17.83
CA VAL A 837 40.11 14.43 -17.89
C VAL A 837 40.57 13.21 -18.67
N ILE A 838 40.40 12.03 -18.09
CA ILE A 838 41.02 10.79 -18.58
C ILE A 838 39.91 9.76 -18.85
N HIS A 839 39.82 9.26 -20.08
CA HIS A 839 38.91 8.18 -20.46
C HIS A 839 39.34 7.50 -21.77
N LYS A 840 39.20 6.17 -21.89
CA LYS A 840 39.63 5.43 -23.10
C LYS A 840 38.83 5.76 -24.36
N ASP A 841 37.54 6.07 -24.18
CA ASP A 841 36.61 6.42 -25.25
C ASP A 841 36.81 7.87 -25.72
N LYS A 842 37.19 8.02 -26.99
CA LYS A 842 37.47 9.31 -27.63
C LYS A 842 36.22 10.16 -27.84
N ASP A 843 35.09 9.55 -28.19
CA ASP A 843 33.87 10.29 -28.50
C ASP A 843 33.29 10.90 -27.22
N LEU A 844 33.35 10.15 -26.12
CA LEU A 844 33.01 10.64 -24.79
C LEU A 844 33.87 11.85 -24.37
N LEU A 845 35.18 11.82 -24.60
CA LEU A 845 36.04 12.97 -24.30
C LEU A 845 35.68 14.17 -25.20
N ALA A 846 35.28 13.94 -26.44
CA ALA A 846 34.83 14.99 -27.34
C ALA A 846 33.53 15.66 -26.84
N ASP A 847 32.60 14.87 -26.29
CA ASP A 847 31.36 15.40 -25.70
C ASP A 847 31.63 16.25 -24.45
N VAL A 848 32.48 15.75 -23.53
CA VAL A 848 32.87 16.51 -22.32
C VAL A 848 33.62 17.79 -22.69
N ARG A 849 34.39 17.79 -23.79
CA ARG A 849 35.09 18.99 -24.29
C ARG A 849 34.14 20.12 -24.69
N GLN A 850 32.93 19.82 -25.13
CA GLN A 850 31.92 20.86 -25.41
C GLN A 850 31.50 21.63 -24.14
N LEU A 851 31.69 21.02 -22.96
CA LEU A 851 31.35 21.57 -21.64
C LEU A 851 32.57 22.14 -20.88
N GLU A 852 33.72 22.28 -21.54
CA GLU A 852 34.99 22.69 -20.94
C GLU A 852 34.90 24.04 -20.20
N SER A 853 34.14 24.99 -20.74
CA SER A 853 33.96 26.32 -20.14
C SER A 853 33.32 26.23 -18.75
N TYR A 854 32.37 25.30 -18.56
CA TYR A 854 31.74 25.04 -17.27
C TYR A 854 32.72 24.38 -16.30
N LEU A 855 33.55 23.42 -16.76
CA LEU A 855 34.61 22.81 -15.94
C LEU A 855 35.60 23.86 -15.43
N LYS A 856 36.10 24.72 -16.32
CA LYS A 856 37.04 25.80 -15.97
C LYS A 856 36.47 26.71 -14.90
N LYS A 857 35.20 27.11 -15.03
CA LYS A 857 34.51 27.98 -14.08
C LYS A 857 34.25 27.28 -12.73
N GLU A 858 33.72 26.05 -12.77
CA GLU A 858 33.25 25.33 -11.58
C GLU A 858 34.38 24.78 -10.70
N LEU A 859 35.49 24.36 -11.33
CA LEU A 859 36.68 23.87 -10.63
C LEU A 859 37.76 24.93 -10.49
N ASN A 860 37.54 26.13 -11.06
CA ASN A 860 38.48 27.24 -11.07
C ASN A 860 39.87 26.80 -11.58
N VAL A 861 39.90 26.23 -12.79
CA VAL A 861 41.13 25.76 -13.45
C VAL A 861 41.42 26.58 -14.70
N LYS A 862 42.70 26.85 -14.98
CA LYS A 862 43.10 27.65 -16.17
C LYS A 862 43.01 26.84 -17.46
N GLN A 863 43.41 25.58 -17.42
CA GLN A 863 43.43 24.68 -18.57
C GLN A 863 42.74 23.35 -18.26
N VAL A 864 42.06 22.78 -19.25
CA VAL A 864 41.53 21.42 -19.21
C VAL A 864 42.19 20.63 -20.33
N ASN A 865 42.82 19.51 -19.97
CA ASN A 865 43.45 18.55 -20.87
C ASN A 865 42.61 17.28 -20.93
N TYR A 866 42.78 16.52 -22.02
CA TYR A 866 42.05 15.28 -22.26
C TYR A 866 43.05 14.20 -22.64
N ASP A 867 43.03 13.08 -21.93
CA ASP A 867 43.93 11.94 -22.19
C ASP A 867 43.13 10.64 -22.41
N GLN A 868 43.53 9.88 -23.43
CA GLN A 868 42.91 8.60 -23.81
C GLN A 868 43.61 7.40 -23.18
N ASN A 869 44.83 7.57 -22.69
CA ASN A 869 45.64 6.47 -22.17
C ASN A 869 45.30 6.19 -20.70
N GLU A 870 44.08 5.70 -20.42
CA GLU A 870 43.64 5.32 -19.06
C GLU A 870 44.68 4.44 -18.34
N ARG A 871 45.32 3.52 -19.08
CA ARG A 871 46.33 2.59 -18.57
C ARG A 871 47.53 3.27 -17.92
N ASP A 872 47.82 4.54 -18.23
CA ASP A 872 48.93 5.26 -17.63
C ASP A 872 48.60 5.73 -16.20
N TYR A 873 47.31 5.84 -15.87
CA TYR A 873 46.80 6.51 -14.68
C TYR A 873 46.02 5.58 -13.74
N ILE A 874 45.33 4.59 -14.28
CA ILE A 874 44.42 3.72 -13.54
C ILE A 874 44.75 2.23 -13.69
N GLU A 875 44.31 1.45 -12.71
CA GLU A 875 44.21 0.00 -12.74
C GLU A 875 42.74 -0.39 -12.46
N TRP A 876 42.28 -1.46 -13.10
CA TRP A 876 40.93 -1.99 -12.83
C TRP A 876 40.97 -2.88 -11.59
N VAL A 877 39.98 -2.72 -10.73
CA VAL A 877 39.75 -3.59 -9.57
C VAL A 877 38.30 -4.01 -9.48
N ALA A 878 38.07 -5.27 -9.11
CA ALA A 878 36.72 -5.80 -8.90
C ALA A 878 36.39 -5.93 -7.41
N LYS A 879 35.12 -5.71 -7.07
CA LYS A 879 34.56 -6.01 -5.75
C LYS A 879 33.28 -6.83 -5.89
N PRO A 880 33.06 -7.84 -5.03
CA PRO A 880 31.84 -8.61 -5.05
C PRO A 880 30.63 -7.80 -4.57
N ASN A 881 29.48 -7.99 -5.19
CA ASN A 881 28.19 -7.53 -4.68
C ASN A 881 27.70 -8.48 -3.57
N PHE A 882 28.09 -8.22 -2.32
CA PHE A 882 27.80 -9.10 -1.18
C PHE A 882 26.30 -9.42 -0.99
N PRO A 883 25.34 -8.48 -1.10
CA PRO A 883 23.91 -8.80 -1.02
C PRO A 883 23.41 -9.83 -2.03
N VAL A 884 23.92 -9.77 -3.27
CA VAL A 884 23.51 -10.66 -4.36
C VAL A 884 24.25 -12.00 -4.24
N LEU A 885 25.57 -11.94 -4.21
CA LEU A 885 26.43 -13.13 -4.19
C LEU A 885 26.33 -13.91 -2.88
N GLY A 886 26.07 -13.25 -1.75
CA GLY A 886 25.92 -13.91 -0.45
C GLY A 886 24.71 -14.85 -0.41
N LYS A 887 23.60 -14.46 -1.04
CA LYS A 887 22.41 -15.31 -1.16
C LYS A 887 22.62 -16.50 -2.11
N ARG A 888 23.37 -16.28 -3.20
CA ARG A 888 23.64 -17.29 -4.23
C ARG A 888 24.70 -18.31 -3.80
N LEU A 889 25.82 -17.86 -3.24
CA LEU A 889 27.03 -18.68 -3.04
C LEU A 889 27.21 -19.24 -1.62
N GLY A 890 26.54 -18.65 -0.61
CA GLY A 890 26.63 -19.09 0.79
C GLY A 890 28.08 -19.26 1.27
N LYS A 891 28.47 -20.48 1.65
CA LYS A 891 29.82 -20.79 2.18
C LYS A 891 30.94 -20.60 1.13
N ARG A 892 30.65 -20.69 -0.18
CA ARG A 892 31.62 -20.49 -1.27
C ARG A 892 31.94 -19.01 -1.53
N MET A 893 31.21 -18.09 -0.90
CA MET A 893 31.46 -16.66 -1.04
C MET A 893 32.91 -16.28 -0.74
N ARG A 894 33.54 -16.93 0.25
CA ARG A 894 34.90 -16.60 0.67
C ARG A 894 35.96 -16.98 -0.37
N SER A 895 35.77 -18.11 -1.07
CA SER A 895 36.70 -18.52 -2.14
C SER A 895 36.50 -17.67 -3.39
N ILE A 896 35.25 -17.43 -3.81
CA ILE A 896 34.96 -16.56 -4.96
C ILE A 896 35.40 -15.12 -4.71
N GLN A 897 35.25 -14.59 -3.50
CA GLN A 897 35.78 -13.26 -3.15
C GLN A 897 37.29 -13.16 -3.36
N GLN A 898 38.06 -14.19 -3.00
CA GLN A 898 39.51 -14.19 -3.21
C GLN A 898 39.86 -14.19 -4.70
N LEU A 899 39.15 -14.99 -5.50
CA LEU A 899 39.32 -15.03 -6.95
C LEU A 899 38.98 -13.68 -7.59
N ILE A 900 37.89 -13.04 -7.19
CA ILE A 900 37.49 -11.70 -7.68
C ILE A 900 38.58 -10.65 -7.38
N HIS A 901 39.19 -10.68 -6.19
CA HIS A 901 40.26 -9.75 -5.84
C HIS A 901 41.61 -10.05 -6.52
N GLN A 902 41.80 -11.25 -7.07
CA GLN A 902 43.01 -11.65 -7.78
C GLN A 902 42.94 -11.37 -9.29
N LEU A 903 41.77 -10.98 -9.80
CA LEU A 903 41.60 -10.62 -11.20
C LEU A 903 42.55 -9.49 -11.61
N THR A 904 43.26 -9.74 -12.69
CA THR A 904 44.16 -8.76 -13.30
C THR A 904 43.36 -7.72 -14.08
N SER A 905 43.95 -6.53 -14.29
CA SER A 905 43.27 -5.49 -15.08
C SER A 905 42.95 -5.91 -16.52
N ALA A 906 43.71 -6.84 -17.10
CA ALA A 906 43.42 -7.39 -18.43
C ALA A 906 42.16 -8.28 -18.42
N GLU A 907 42.02 -9.16 -17.42
CA GLU A 907 40.82 -10.01 -17.26
C GLU A 907 39.58 -9.16 -16.93
N LEU A 908 39.75 -8.06 -16.20
CA LEU A 908 38.67 -7.12 -15.90
C LEU A 908 38.24 -6.29 -17.11
N GLU A 909 39.16 -5.93 -18.01
CA GLU A 909 38.82 -5.29 -19.29
C GLU A 909 38.01 -6.25 -20.17
N GLU A 910 38.44 -7.50 -20.27
CA GLU A 910 37.71 -8.54 -21.00
C GLU A 910 36.32 -8.81 -20.39
N PHE A 911 36.21 -8.82 -19.05
CA PHE A 911 34.94 -8.93 -18.36
C PHE A 911 34.00 -7.74 -18.65
N LEU A 912 34.53 -6.52 -18.70
CA LEU A 912 33.75 -5.33 -19.05
C LEU A 912 33.26 -5.35 -20.49
N GLU A 913 33.99 -5.97 -21.41
CA GLU A 913 33.61 -6.10 -22.82
C GLU A 913 32.61 -7.26 -23.06
N ASN A 914 32.86 -8.42 -22.44
CA ASN A 914 32.04 -9.61 -22.60
C ASN A 914 30.77 -9.59 -21.73
N GLY A 915 30.74 -8.77 -20.68
CA GLY A 915 29.65 -8.66 -19.71
C GLY A 915 29.57 -9.81 -18.70
N THR A 916 30.33 -10.89 -18.91
CA THR A 916 30.44 -12.04 -18.01
C THR A 916 31.88 -12.51 -17.84
N ILE A 917 32.19 -13.08 -16.68
CA ILE A 917 33.48 -13.72 -16.38
C ILE A 917 33.23 -15.07 -15.70
N VAL A 918 34.05 -16.07 -16.02
CA VAL A 918 33.98 -17.40 -15.40
C VAL A 918 35.05 -17.52 -14.32
N LEU A 919 34.64 -17.79 -13.08
CA LEU A 919 35.53 -18.06 -11.95
C LEU A 919 35.06 -19.35 -11.27
N ASP A 920 35.98 -20.30 -11.02
CA ASP A 920 35.64 -21.57 -10.35
C ASP A 920 34.46 -22.32 -11.02
N GLU A 921 34.51 -22.44 -12.35
CA GLU A 921 33.49 -23.07 -13.21
C GLU A 921 32.09 -22.40 -13.19
N GLU A 922 31.95 -21.24 -12.56
CA GLU A 922 30.71 -20.46 -12.53
C GLU A 922 30.83 -19.13 -13.28
N SER A 923 29.75 -18.73 -13.97
CA SER A 923 29.64 -17.44 -14.63
C SER A 923 29.10 -16.37 -13.68
N PHE A 924 29.71 -15.20 -13.73
CA PHE A 924 29.34 -13.98 -13.01
C PHE A 924 29.10 -12.83 -13.99
N ASN A 925 28.13 -11.96 -13.69
CA ASN A 925 27.85 -10.77 -14.48
C ASN A 925 28.20 -9.47 -13.72
N LEU A 926 28.06 -8.32 -14.39
CA LEU A 926 28.39 -7.00 -13.84
C LEU A 926 27.48 -6.52 -12.69
N ASP A 927 26.34 -7.16 -12.46
CA ASP A 927 25.49 -6.91 -11.27
C ASP A 927 25.98 -7.69 -10.05
N GLU A 928 26.72 -8.77 -10.27
CA GLU A 928 27.28 -9.63 -9.23
C GLU A 928 28.71 -9.23 -8.85
N VAL A 929 29.50 -8.78 -9.83
CA VAL A 929 30.89 -8.35 -9.64
C VAL A 929 31.06 -6.95 -10.20
N HIS A 930 31.24 -5.98 -9.30
CA HIS A 930 31.37 -4.58 -9.67
C HIS A 930 32.83 -4.25 -9.99
N VAL A 931 33.10 -3.73 -11.18
CA VAL A 931 34.43 -3.29 -11.62
C VAL A 931 34.57 -1.77 -11.45
N PHE A 932 35.69 -1.32 -10.88
CA PHE A 932 35.98 0.07 -10.58
C PHE A 932 37.34 0.48 -11.14
N ARG A 933 37.46 1.76 -11.48
CA ARG A 933 38.75 2.41 -11.76
C ARG A 933 39.43 2.73 -10.43
N GLN A 934 40.65 2.25 -10.22
CA GLN A 934 41.50 2.63 -9.10
C GLN A 934 42.73 3.38 -9.62
N ALA A 935 43.05 4.50 -8.98
CA ALA A 935 44.25 5.26 -9.32
C ALA A 935 45.52 4.48 -8.94
N LYS A 936 46.53 4.47 -9.82
CA LYS A 936 47.81 3.82 -9.53
C LYS A 936 48.50 4.46 -8.32
N PRO A 937 49.20 3.68 -7.47
CA PRO A 937 49.93 4.21 -6.31
C PRO A 937 50.88 5.36 -6.69
N GLY A 938 50.74 6.51 -6.02
CA GLY A 938 51.57 7.70 -6.26
C GLY A 938 51.05 8.67 -7.31
N SER A 939 49.96 8.35 -8.03
CA SER A 939 49.31 9.29 -8.95
C SER A 939 48.40 10.29 -8.20
N ALA A 940 48.23 11.50 -8.75
CA ALA A 940 47.27 12.48 -8.26
C ALA A 940 45.87 12.29 -8.88
N VAL A 941 45.57 11.08 -9.37
CA VAL A 941 44.33 10.77 -10.09
C VAL A 941 43.23 10.40 -9.10
N VAL A 942 42.02 10.89 -9.34
CA VAL A 942 40.81 10.45 -8.65
C VAL A 942 39.84 9.93 -9.70
N SER A 943 39.23 8.78 -9.44
CA SER A 943 38.37 8.11 -10.42
C SER A 943 37.08 7.63 -9.78
N ASP A 944 36.04 7.49 -10.60
CA ASP A 944 34.83 6.74 -10.27
C ASP A 944 34.53 5.68 -11.36
N ARG A 945 33.30 5.15 -11.39
CA ARG A 945 32.87 4.17 -12.39
C ARG A 945 32.74 4.77 -13.80
N LEU A 946 32.61 6.09 -13.93
CA LEU A 946 32.29 6.77 -15.19
C LEU A 946 33.50 7.47 -15.80
N ILE A 947 34.38 8.06 -15.00
CA ILE A 947 35.49 8.88 -15.49
C ILE A 947 36.63 9.05 -14.48
N SER A 948 37.82 9.39 -14.98
CA SER A 948 39.01 9.68 -14.19
C SER A 948 39.47 11.12 -14.41
N ILE A 949 39.99 11.74 -13.35
CA ILE A 949 40.53 13.11 -13.40
C ILE A 949 41.84 13.23 -12.65
N GLU A 950 42.69 14.15 -13.08
CA GLU A 950 43.89 14.58 -12.36
C GLU A 950 43.92 16.10 -12.30
N GLN A 951 43.96 16.69 -11.12
CA GLN A 951 44.25 18.12 -10.96
C GLN A 951 45.71 18.35 -10.64
N ASP A 952 46.28 19.39 -11.26
CA ASP A 952 47.55 19.93 -10.81
C ASP A 952 47.32 20.77 -9.54
N LEU A 953 47.78 20.23 -8.42
CA LEU A 953 47.57 20.78 -7.09
C LEU A 953 48.70 21.72 -6.65
N GLU A 954 49.69 21.97 -7.50
CA GLU A 954 50.77 22.91 -7.22
C GLU A 954 50.26 24.36 -7.32
N VAL A 955 50.21 25.06 -6.18
CA VAL A 955 49.75 26.45 -6.11
C VAL A 955 50.94 27.39 -6.19
N THR A 956 51.18 27.97 -7.36
CA THR A 956 52.22 29.00 -7.55
C THR A 956 51.87 30.31 -6.83
N THR A 957 52.86 31.18 -6.61
CA THR A 957 52.65 32.48 -5.97
C THR A 957 51.61 33.34 -6.71
N ASP A 958 51.62 33.33 -8.03
CA ASP A 958 50.65 34.09 -8.84
C ASP A 958 49.21 33.56 -8.68
N LEU A 959 49.04 32.23 -8.67
CA LEU A 959 47.74 31.60 -8.43
C LEU A 959 47.23 31.91 -7.01
N LYS A 960 48.13 31.93 -6.02
CA LYS A 960 47.81 32.33 -4.65
C LYS A 960 47.37 33.79 -4.57
N ASN A 961 48.06 34.70 -5.25
CA ASN A 961 47.71 36.12 -5.30
C ASN A 961 46.34 36.35 -5.98
N GLU A 962 46.06 35.65 -7.08
CA GLU A 962 44.74 35.69 -7.71
C GLU A 962 43.64 35.15 -6.79
N GLY A 963 43.94 34.09 -6.03
CA GLY A 963 43.04 33.55 -5.01
C GLY A 963 42.67 34.59 -3.93
N VAL A 964 43.67 35.36 -3.47
CA VAL A 964 43.48 36.48 -2.55
C VAL A 964 42.59 37.57 -3.17
N ALA A 965 42.81 37.94 -4.42
CA ALA A 965 41.97 38.94 -5.11
C ALA A 965 40.49 38.48 -5.20
N ARG A 966 40.25 37.20 -5.48
CA ARG A 966 38.88 36.62 -5.51
C ARG A 966 38.22 36.57 -4.14
N GLU A 967 39.01 36.32 -3.09
CA GLU A 967 38.54 36.39 -1.72
C GLU A 967 38.09 37.81 -1.36
N ILE A 968 38.86 38.84 -1.77
CA ILE A 968 38.48 40.25 -1.58
C ILE A 968 37.16 40.57 -2.28
N VAL A 969 36.99 40.17 -3.55
CA VAL A 969 35.71 40.32 -4.29
C VAL A 969 34.57 39.68 -3.51
N HIS A 970 34.76 38.45 -3.03
CA HIS A 970 33.72 37.74 -2.29
C HIS A 970 33.31 38.46 -1.01
N ARG A 971 34.28 38.99 -0.25
CA ARG A 971 34.02 39.71 1.00
C ARG A 971 33.31 41.03 0.77
N ILE A 972 33.66 41.76 -0.28
CA ILE A 972 32.94 42.95 -0.71
C ILE A 972 31.50 42.61 -1.09
N GLN A 973 31.28 41.53 -1.85
CA GLN A 973 29.93 41.10 -2.24
C GLN A 973 29.08 40.63 -1.05
N LEU A 974 29.68 39.99 -0.04
CA LEU A 974 28.99 39.67 1.21
C LEU A 974 28.58 40.96 1.95
N ALA A 975 29.48 41.93 2.08
CA ALA A 975 29.17 43.20 2.73
C ALA A 975 28.08 43.99 1.97
N ARG A 976 28.09 43.99 0.63
CA ARG A 976 26.99 44.56 -0.17
C ARG A 976 25.64 43.95 0.21
N LYS A 977 25.60 42.64 0.42
CA LYS A 977 24.39 41.92 0.85
C LYS A 977 24.00 42.24 2.30
N GLU A 978 24.97 42.39 3.20
CA GLU A 978 24.73 42.80 4.60
C GLU A 978 24.20 44.23 4.71
N LEU A 979 24.54 45.10 3.75
CA LEU A 979 24.03 46.47 3.65
C LEU A 979 22.73 46.59 2.81
N ASP A 980 22.10 45.47 2.44
CA ASP A 980 20.89 45.40 1.61
C ASP A 980 21.00 46.12 0.25
N PHE A 981 22.21 46.23 -0.32
CA PHE A 981 22.38 46.78 -1.67
C PHE A 981 21.77 45.81 -2.69
N GLN A 982 21.07 46.36 -3.67
CA GLN A 982 20.61 45.61 -4.82
C GLN A 982 21.81 45.13 -5.62
N VAL A 983 21.65 43.99 -6.30
CA VAL A 983 22.75 43.36 -7.05
C VAL A 983 23.21 44.24 -8.22
N THR A 984 22.36 45.15 -8.70
CA THR A 984 22.66 46.11 -9.76
C THR A 984 23.34 47.40 -9.28
N ASP A 985 23.43 47.62 -7.97
CA ASP A 985 23.91 48.89 -7.43
C ASP A 985 25.39 49.11 -7.73
N ARG A 986 25.75 50.33 -8.13
CA ARG A 986 27.15 50.74 -8.26
C ARG A 986 27.67 51.25 -6.93
N ILE A 987 28.93 50.97 -6.62
CA ILE A 987 29.53 51.30 -5.32
C ILE A 987 30.83 52.08 -5.46
N ARG A 988 31.19 52.86 -4.44
CA ARG A 988 32.58 53.27 -4.20
C ARG A 988 33.15 52.41 -3.10
N VAL A 989 34.38 51.93 -3.30
CA VAL A 989 35.12 51.14 -2.33
C VAL A 989 36.33 51.92 -1.86
N THR A 990 36.40 52.20 -0.57
CA THR A 990 37.61 52.70 0.07
C THR A 990 38.22 51.57 0.88
N TYR A 991 39.52 51.30 0.74
CA TYR A 991 40.16 50.15 1.40
C TYR A 991 41.49 50.50 2.06
N GLN A 992 41.88 49.64 3.01
CA GLN A 992 43.21 49.55 3.61
C GLN A 992 43.64 48.09 3.66
N ALA A 993 44.93 47.83 3.50
CA ALA A 993 45.45 46.47 3.56
C ALA A 993 46.87 46.45 4.08
N THR A 994 47.31 45.31 4.60
CA THR A 994 48.72 45.14 5.02
C THR A 994 49.68 45.20 3.83
N PRO A 995 50.99 45.46 4.07
CA PRO A 995 51.99 45.58 3.01
C PRO A 995 52.10 44.37 2.06
N LYS A 996 51.67 43.17 2.49
CA LYS A 996 51.67 41.99 1.62
C LYS A 996 50.45 41.91 0.69
N ILE A 997 49.32 42.52 1.08
CA ILE A 997 48.08 42.48 0.30
C ILE A 997 48.01 43.67 -0.68
N LEU A 998 48.60 44.82 -0.33
CA LEU A 998 48.60 46.02 -1.19
C LEU A 998 49.07 45.74 -2.64
N PRO A 999 50.21 45.06 -2.89
CA PRO A 999 50.66 44.77 -4.26
C PRO A 999 49.70 43.86 -5.03
N ILE A 1000 49.01 42.95 -4.33
CA ILE A 1000 48.02 42.04 -4.93
C ILE A 1000 46.80 42.84 -5.37
N VAL A 1001 46.32 43.75 -4.51
CA VAL A 1001 45.18 44.61 -4.83
C VAL A 1001 45.50 45.51 -6.02
N ASP A 1002 46.71 46.06 -6.09
CA ASP A 1002 47.15 46.87 -7.24
C ASP A 1002 47.21 46.05 -8.53
N GLN A 1003 47.76 44.83 -8.47
CA GLN A 1003 47.84 43.92 -9.61
C GLN A 1003 46.45 43.53 -10.14
N PHE A 1004 45.48 43.31 -9.26
CA PHE A 1004 44.12 42.85 -9.62
C PHE A 1004 43.05 43.95 -9.51
N ARG A 1005 43.44 45.23 -9.45
CA ARG A 1005 42.53 46.35 -9.20
C ARG A 1005 41.37 46.41 -10.19
N GLU A 1006 41.66 46.32 -11.49
CA GLU A 1006 40.63 46.35 -12.53
C GLU A 1006 39.67 45.16 -12.43
N TYR A 1007 40.20 43.97 -12.13
CA TYR A 1007 39.41 42.76 -11.92
C TYR A 1007 38.47 42.92 -10.72
N ILE A 1008 39.02 43.30 -9.55
CA ILE A 1008 38.23 43.47 -8.33
C ILE A 1008 37.14 44.52 -8.55
N GLY A 1009 37.50 45.68 -9.12
CA GLY A 1009 36.56 46.76 -9.38
C GLY A 1009 35.40 46.35 -10.29
N ARG A 1010 35.68 45.60 -11.37
CA ARG A 1010 34.65 45.10 -12.28
C ARG A 1010 33.70 44.11 -11.60
N GLU A 1011 34.24 43.12 -10.91
CA GLU A 1011 33.43 42.05 -10.29
C GLU A 1011 32.54 42.55 -9.13
N VAL A 1012 32.88 43.70 -8.52
CA VAL A 1012 32.08 44.32 -7.44
C VAL A 1012 31.25 45.51 -7.88
N LEU A 1013 31.23 45.83 -9.19
CA LEU A 1013 30.56 47.00 -9.78
C LEU A 1013 31.02 48.32 -9.14
N ALA A 1014 32.31 48.44 -8.84
CA ALA A 1014 32.87 49.67 -8.28
C ALA A 1014 33.03 50.74 -9.37
N VAL A 1015 32.55 51.96 -9.10
CA VAL A 1015 32.89 53.14 -9.92
C VAL A 1015 34.20 53.78 -9.48
N ASP A 1016 34.57 53.55 -8.22
CA ASP A 1016 35.83 54.01 -7.63
C ASP A 1016 36.35 52.98 -6.62
N PHE A 1017 37.67 52.79 -6.59
CA PHE A 1017 38.35 51.81 -5.76
C PHE A 1017 39.66 52.41 -5.23
N THR A 1018 39.59 53.07 -4.07
CA THR A 1018 40.65 53.98 -3.57
C THR A 1018 41.23 53.53 -2.24
N LEU A 1019 42.53 53.80 -2.06
CA LEU A 1019 43.22 53.61 -0.78
C LEU A 1019 42.87 54.78 0.16
N GLY A 1020 42.38 54.52 1.37
CA GLY A 1020 41.98 55.60 2.31
C GLY A 1020 41.54 55.11 3.69
N GLU A 1021 41.38 56.03 4.65
CA GLU A 1021 40.88 55.77 6.01
C GLU A 1021 39.35 55.85 6.10
N GLY A 1022 38.71 54.95 6.85
CA GLY A 1022 37.25 54.92 7.07
C GLY A 1022 36.58 53.62 6.60
N THR A 1023 36.81 52.53 7.33
CA THR A 1023 36.42 51.16 6.96
C THR A 1023 35.43 50.58 7.97
N ASN A 1024 34.27 50.08 7.51
CA ASN A 1024 33.25 49.46 8.38
C ASN A 1024 33.33 47.93 8.39
N PHE A 1025 34.12 47.34 7.48
CA PHE A 1025 34.31 45.90 7.36
C PHE A 1025 35.81 45.56 7.43
N ARG A 1026 36.15 44.56 8.24
CA ARG A 1026 37.51 44.03 8.39
C ARG A 1026 37.47 42.51 8.30
N PHE A 1027 38.42 41.93 7.57
CA PHE A 1027 38.64 40.48 7.59
C PHE A 1027 40.12 40.13 7.47
N GLU A 1028 40.46 38.93 7.94
CA GLU A 1028 41.82 38.39 7.94
C GLU A 1028 41.99 37.32 6.85
N LEU A 1029 43.15 37.37 6.19
CA LEU A 1029 43.57 36.51 5.10
C LEU A 1029 44.97 35.98 5.36
N ASN A 1030 45.09 34.74 5.87
CA ASN A 1030 46.39 34.12 6.18
C ASN A 1030 47.28 35.04 7.06
N ASP A 1031 46.75 35.52 8.18
CA ASP A 1031 47.41 36.42 9.15
C ASP A 1031 47.67 37.86 8.65
N GLU A 1032 47.08 38.24 7.52
CA GLU A 1032 47.13 39.60 6.94
C GLU A 1032 45.74 40.25 6.95
N SER A 1033 45.62 41.55 7.22
CA SER A 1033 44.31 42.23 7.27
C SER A 1033 43.98 42.98 5.97
N PHE A 1034 42.71 42.91 5.58
CA PHE A 1034 42.10 43.78 4.58
C PHE A 1034 40.84 44.42 5.17
N GLU A 1035 40.75 45.74 5.09
CA GLU A 1035 39.67 46.55 5.61
C GLU A 1035 39.07 47.38 4.48
N PHE A 1036 37.74 47.53 4.46
CA PHE A 1036 37.08 48.32 3.42
C PHE A 1036 35.78 48.97 3.91
N GLY A 1037 35.40 50.06 3.24
CA GLY A 1037 34.13 50.76 3.35
C GLY A 1037 33.42 50.75 1.99
N LEU A 1038 32.09 50.69 2.03
CA LEU A 1038 31.23 50.69 0.85
C LEU A 1038 30.28 51.89 0.90
N GLU A 1039 30.22 52.66 -0.18
CA GLU A 1039 29.22 53.71 -0.38
C GLU A 1039 28.40 53.36 -1.63
N GLN A 1040 27.07 53.32 -1.51
CA GLN A 1040 26.19 53.17 -2.68
C GLN A 1040 26.21 54.46 -3.49
N VAL A 1041 26.38 54.33 -4.80
CA VAL A 1041 26.24 55.45 -5.74
C VAL A 1041 24.78 55.49 -6.18
N PRO A 1042 24.04 56.58 -5.88
CA PRO A 1042 22.67 56.73 -6.38
C PRO A 1042 22.67 56.67 -7.91
N THR A 1043 21.86 55.77 -8.46
CA THR A 1043 21.66 55.60 -9.90
C THR A 1043 20.81 56.71 -10.52
#